data_AF-A0A8H9MTB4-F1
#
_entry.id   AF-A0A8H9MTB4-F1
#
_cell.length_a   1.000
_cell.length_b   1.000
_cell.length_c   1.000
_cell.angle_alpha   90.00
_cell.angle_beta   90.00
_cell.angle_gamma   90.00
#
_symmetry.space_group_name_H-M   'P 1'
#
loop_
_entity.id
_entity.type
_entity.pdbx_description
1 polymer ?
#
loop_
_entity_poly.entity_id
_entity_poly.type
_entity_poly.pdbx_seq_one_letter_code
_entity_poly.pdbx_strand_id
1 'polypeptide(L)'
;MKKVMRREKIVYKALVSFISALLLFFSLNAHVFANVNTVTVYVGDVLVWNGANTGNVPGISITGSGSDLDINVSGGTTYKGLSVSGGASSDTIHINILSGSATFQGDNNSLPPGAPANGSGGRAGIYVNSSATLVISGGELKAIGVTGNDGTGHAGIATNGSMTINNTNVTATGANSTNNSPGGNGIETLGDFIVAQNGQPTINVTGGSSQQSDGGNGIFSMGKIDVKLGVVNARGNTGVNGGNGVVAADYPSGSASAPQDAVIVENSATLNAFGGTGTTGIGGDGVLTSKSIDITSGGNIAGTGGNGATEGGVGLAAASSLGSGYPANTNVNDSIHSDNGGNIHGTGGDATSSGMGGIGIATNVIANTGGAEILGEGGNGAGSGSGGDGIQAMSGNSNVITGANLSGVGGDGGVNGNGGDGIQTDQSLSVSNGARVTGAGGEGNGAGIGGTGILVGKDITATGGAAVTGTGGNNQGTGASGIGIKVAGTIQSNNSQISGTGGSGSATNAGDGINIENIQGTSPALSSQNGSVIKGIGGKGGAASGNGGNGITIGNAQISLIENGDSTITGTGGDGGSSNTTSGSGGSGMDVGPIDNTDNGTITGNGGNAGNSDQTNSGDGGDGIHSGGDINNSDGSNITGNGGNGKDGGDGIHSDGNIDNGGTSTNDAGTITGQGGESPNAGGNGIDSDGDITLGTGSASGTGGNTGGTGIHMDGDGTIAGGNNTASGSPAIDSGTGIHVSDGTTSTKGDTKTPSLIIDGGSYGEVPSGSNVFNLPPKNAKGEALKQITIILEGNSTPGKKVVLTLINADGSIYPYNTSHLVIGKDGKLHIWLPKGAVIKNISSNGIKYPGKYVVTSKNNQEAYFKLKGNDIKVTPGKPSKEDPKEHKVIPTDTNSKDGRLPRTGDKESTVPTMIGSLLFLLGSYYIVRKK
;
A
#
# COMPACT_ATOMS: atom_id res chain seq x y z
N MET A 1 48.35 86.23 -52.08
CA MET A 1 47.55 85.18 -51.40
C MET A 1 46.06 85.57 -51.37
N LYS A 2 45.21 85.03 -52.27
CA LYS A 2 43.74 85.31 -52.30
C LYS A 2 42.92 84.11 -52.84
N LYS A 3 42.93 82.95 -52.16
CA LYS A 3 42.07 81.80 -52.53
C LYS A 3 41.60 80.86 -51.41
N VAL A 4 42.19 80.90 -50.21
CA VAL A 4 41.86 79.98 -49.10
C VAL A 4 40.62 80.42 -48.30
N MET A 5 40.63 81.64 -47.75
CA MET A 5 39.61 82.21 -46.82
C MET A 5 38.15 82.30 -47.34
N ARG A 6 37.83 81.80 -48.55
CA ARG A 6 36.46 81.78 -49.09
C ARG A 6 35.76 80.43 -49.00
N ARG A 7 36.47 79.31 -48.75
CA ARG A 7 35.83 78.00 -48.51
C ARG A 7 35.36 77.85 -47.06
N GLU A 8 36.19 78.22 -46.08
CA GLU A 8 35.90 78.08 -44.65
C GLU A 8 34.60 78.79 -44.24
N LYS A 9 34.37 80.04 -44.69
CA LYS A 9 33.12 80.77 -44.39
C LYS A 9 31.85 80.19 -45.04
N ILE A 10 31.98 79.31 -46.03
CA ILE A 10 30.85 78.57 -46.61
C ILE A 10 30.64 77.27 -45.82
N VAL A 11 31.70 76.51 -45.56
CA VAL A 11 31.63 75.28 -44.75
C VAL A 11 31.12 75.56 -43.34
N TYR A 12 31.61 76.61 -42.68
CA TYR A 12 31.16 76.97 -41.33
C TYR A 12 29.70 77.44 -41.29
N LYS A 13 29.22 78.14 -42.34
CA LYS A 13 27.80 78.51 -42.45
C LYS A 13 26.91 77.31 -42.79
N ALA A 14 27.37 76.39 -43.64
CA ALA A 14 26.65 75.15 -43.93
C ALA A 14 26.58 74.26 -42.68
N LEU A 15 27.70 74.09 -41.95
CA LEU A 15 27.77 73.31 -40.73
C LEU A 15 26.93 73.91 -39.61
N VAL A 16 27.00 75.23 -39.36
CA VAL A 16 26.13 75.90 -38.38
C VAL A 16 24.66 75.83 -38.82
N SER A 17 24.34 76.03 -40.11
CA SER A 17 22.95 75.89 -40.56
C SER A 17 22.44 74.46 -40.51
N PHE A 18 23.30 73.45 -40.66
CA PHE A 18 22.95 72.04 -40.52
C PHE A 18 22.77 71.67 -39.05
N ILE A 19 23.68 72.10 -38.15
CA ILE A 19 23.55 71.92 -36.70
C ILE A 19 22.34 72.67 -36.16
N SER A 20 22.04 73.89 -36.63
CA SER A 20 20.83 74.63 -36.27
C SER A 20 19.56 74.00 -36.85
N ALA A 21 19.59 73.45 -38.07
CA ALA A 21 18.45 72.70 -38.62
C ALA A 21 18.22 71.39 -37.87
N LEU A 22 19.29 70.69 -37.46
CA LEU A 22 19.25 69.46 -36.68
C LEU A 22 18.77 69.72 -35.25
N LEU A 23 19.23 70.79 -34.60
CA LEU A 23 18.73 71.26 -33.30
C LEU A 23 17.28 71.75 -33.39
N LEU A 24 16.88 72.39 -34.49
CA LEU A 24 15.46 72.71 -34.75
C LEU A 24 14.64 71.44 -34.98
N PHE A 25 15.19 70.41 -35.64
CA PHE A 25 14.54 69.10 -35.76
C PHE A 25 14.32 68.47 -34.38
N PHE A 26 15.35 68.43 -33.53
CA PHE A 26 15.24 67.91 -32.17
C PHE A 26 14.33 68.77 -31.27
N SER A 27 14.36 70.11 -31.37
CA SER A 27 13.51 70.98 -30.55
C SER A 27 12.06 71.05 -31.02
N LEU A 28 11.79 70.93 -32.33
CA LEU A 28 10.43 70.81 -32.85
C LEU A 28 9.87 69.43 -32.54
N ASN A 29 10.63 68.35 -32.70
CA ASN A 29 10.18 67.02 -32.31
C ASN A 29 9.88 66.94 -30.79
N ALA A 30 10.69 67.58 -29.94
CA ALA A 30 10.43 67.68 -28.49
C ALA A 30 9.09 68.35 -28.12
N HIS A 31 8.48 69.14 -29.02
CA HIS A 31 7.15 69.74 -28.80
C HIS A 31 6.03 69.14 -29.66
N VAL A 32 6.33 68.60 -30.84
CA VAL A 32 5.32 68.00 -31.75
C VAL A 32 4.87 66.62 -31.26
N PHE A 33 5.74 65.83 -30.64
CA PHE A 33 5.38 64.50 -30.13
C PHE A 33 4.57 64.49 -28.82
N ALA A 34 4.31 65.66 -28.21
CA ALA A 34 3.54 65.77 -26.96
C ALA A 34 2.02 65.53 -27.10
N ASN A 35 1.51 65.30 -28.32
CA ASN A 35 0.07 65.11 -28.59
C ASN A 35 -0.20 64.17 -29.79
N VAL A 36 0.68 63.19 -30.03
CA VAL A 36 0.53 62.21 -31.12
C VAL A 36 -0.11 60.93 -30.57
N ASN A 37 -1.41 60.75 -30.83
CA ASN A 37 -2.22 59.66 -30.27
C ASN A 37 -1.88 58.25 -30.78
N THR A 38 -1.11 58.14 -31.86
CA THR A 38 -0.58 56.87 -32.40
C THR A 38 0.62 57.15 -33.31
N VAL A 39 1.67 56.33 -33.22
CA VAL A 39 2.83 56.40 -34.13
C VAL A 39 2.93 55.10 -34.93
N THR A 40 2.32 55.08 -36.12
CA THR A 40 2.45 53.97 -37.07
C THR A 40 3.71 54.17 -37.92
N VAL A 41 4.62 53.20 -37.89
CA VAL A 41 5.89 53.25 -38.65
C VAL A 41 5.92 52.15 -39.71
N TYR A 42 6.04 52.53 -40.97
CA TYR A 42 6.22 51.62 -42.12
C TYR A 42 7.63 51.78 -42.70
N VAL A 43 8.53 50.81 -42.48
CA VAL A 43 9.87 50.80 -43.09
C VAL A 43 10.34 49.37 -43.40
N GLY A 44 10.00 48.86 -44.59
CA GLY A 44 10.64 47.69 -45.21
C GLY A 44 10.62 46.39 -44.39
N ASP A 45 11.63 45.56 -44.65
CA ASP A 45 11.70 44.16 -44.18
C ASP A 45 12.30 44.01 -42.77
N VAL A 46 12.69 45.11 -42.09
CA VAL A 46 13.17 45.09 -40.69
C VAL A 46 12.77 46.41 -39.98
N LEU A 47 11.82 46.34 -39.06
CA LEU A 47 11.38 47.50 -38.27
C LEU A 47 12.03 47.51 -36.87
N VAL A 48 13.22 48.11 -36.76
CA VAL A 48 13.83 48.41 -35.45
C VAL A 48 13.17 49.65 -34.84
N TRP A 49 12.25 49.47 -33.91
CA TRP A 49 11.83 50.55 -33.00
C TRP A 49 12.85 50.68 -31.85
N ASN A 50 13.22 51.91 -31.51
CA ASN A 50 14.12 52.23 -30.40
C ASN A 50 13.69 53.57 -29.77
N GLY A 51 12.66 53.53 -28.93
CA GLY A 51 12.01 54.71 -28.36
C GLY A 51 12.37 54.98 -26.90
N ALA A 52 13.48 55.68 -26.67
CA ALA A 52 13.80 56.27 -25.38
C ALA A 52 13.08 57.63 -25.19
N ASN A 53 11.83 57.62 -24.72
CA ASN A 53 11.04 58.84 -24.52
C ASN A 53 10.28 58.79 -23.19
N THR A 54 10.70 59.61 -22.21
CA THR A 54 10.33 59.48 -20.78
C THR A 54 9.06 60.25 -20.41
N GLY A 55 7.99 60.09 -21.20
CA GLY A 55 6.68 60.66 -20.93
C GLY A 55 5.59 59.83 -21.61
N ASN A 56 4.40 59.76 -21.02
CA ASN A 56 3.30 58.84 -21.41
C ASN A 56 3.02 58.81 -22.92
N VAL A 57 3.65 57.89 -23.65
CA VAL A 57 3.43 57.70 -25.09
C VAL A 57 2.15 56.88 -25.28
N PRO A 58 1.19 57.33 -26.11
CA PRO A 58 0.07 56.51 -26.57
C PRO A 58 0.52 55.21 -27.26
N GLY A 59 -0.34 54.19 -27.27
CA GLY A 59 0.03 52.80 -27.53
C GLY A 59 0.78 52.55 -28.84
N ILE A 60 1.74 51.61 -28.78
CA ILE A 60 2.57 51.22 -29.92
C ILE A 60 1.75 50.27 -30.80
N SER A 61 1.52 50.65 -32.07
CA SER A 61 0.77 49.85 -33.04
C SER A 61 1.62 49.61 -34.29
N ILE A 62 2.02 48.35 -34.51
CA ILE A 62 2.84 47.92 -35.65
C ILE A 62 1.94 47.14 -36.63
N THR A 63 1.99 47.52 -37.90
CA THR A 63 1.18 46.93 -38.98
C THR A 63 2.04 46.80 -40.24
N GLY A 64 2.25 45.57 -40.73
CA GLY A 64 3.15 45.33 -41.87
C GLY A 64 3.10 43.88 -42.37
N SER A 65 3.84 43.61 -43.45
CA SER A 65 3.98 42.29 -44.05
C SER A 65 5.42 42.10 -44.53
N GLY A 66 6.19 41.30 -43.80
CA GLY A 66 7.61 41.04 -44.01
C GLY A 66 8.13 40.12 -42.91
N SER A 67 9.18 39.36 -43.21
CA SER A 67 9.80 38.39 -42.30
C SER A 67 10.50 39.05 -41.11
N ASP A 68 10.41 38.42 -39.93
CA ASP A 68 11.15 38.70 -38.68
C ASP A 68 11.18 40.16 -38.16
N LEU A 69 10.42 40.43 -37.10
CA LEU A 69 10.20 41.75 -36.49
C LEU A 69 10.90 41.92 -35.13
N ASP A 70 11.96 42.73 -35.05
CA ASP A 70 12.71 43.03 -33.82
C ASP A 70 12.22 44.30 -33.07
N ILE A 71 11.41 44.12 -32.02
CA ILE A 71 10.93 45.20 -31.14
C ILE A 71 11.88 45.35 -29.94
N ASN A 72 12.73 46.39 -29.96
CA ASN A 72 13.69 46.63 -28.89
C ASN A 72 13.14 47.65 -27.87
N VAL A 73 13.10 47.27 -26.58
CA VAL A 73 12.51 48.07 -25.50
C VAL A 73 13.49 48.33 -24.35
N SER A 74 13.36 49.51 -23.73
CA SER A 74 14.17 49.97 -22.62
C SER A 74 13.44 49.79 -21.29
N GLY A 75 13.98 48.99 -20.38
CA GLY A 75 13.43 48.86 -19.03
C GLY A 75 13.58 50.14 -18.20
N GLY A 76 12.84 50.20 -17.10
CA GLY A 76 12.52 51.44 -16.38
C GLY A 76 11.35 52.22 -17.02
N THR A 77 10.70 51.68 -18.06
CA THR A 77 9.67 52.38 -18.84
C THR A 77 8.32 51.66 -18.77
N THR A 78 7.23 52.44 -18.75
CA THR A 78 5.86 51.97 -18.92
C THR A 78 5.29 52.45 -20.26
N TYR A 79 4.77 51.52 -21.06
CA TYR A 79 4.16 51.73 -22.37
C TYR A 79 2.64 51.50 -22.31
N LYS A 80 1.86 52.28 -23.07
CA LYS A 80 0.39 52.15 -23.19
C LYS A 80 -0.04 51.00 -24.10
N GLY A 81 0.51 49.82 -23.81
CA GLY A 81 0.26 48.58 -24.55
C GLY A 81 1.02 48.49 -25.86
N LEU A 82 1.12 47.26 -26.37
CA LEU A 82 1.68 46.93 -27.68
C LEU A 82 0.66 46.14 -28.49
N SER A 83 0.42 46.57 -29.73
CA SER A 83 -0.43 45.87 -30.68
C SER A 83 0.38 45.61 -31.95
N VAL A 84 0.50 44.34 -32.35
CA VAL A 84 1.10 43.93 -33.62
C VAL A 84 0.01 43.28 -34.47
N SER A 85 -0.09 43.62 -35.75
CA SER A 85 -1.06 43.02 -36.66
C SER A 85 -0.44 42.84 -38.05
N GLY A 86 -0.14 41.59 -38.40
CA GLY A 86 0.63 41.24 -39.60
C GLY A 86 1.76 40.24 -39.34
N GLY A 87 2.26 39.64 -40.41
CA GLY A 87 3.11 38.45 -40.40
C GLY A 87 2.34 37.19 -40.84
N ALA A 88 3.05 36.27 -41.48
CA ALA A 88 2.59 34.91 -41.78
C ALA A 88 3.08 33.93 -40.70
N SER A 89 2.60 32.68 -40.74
CA SER A 89 3.05 31.62 -39.83
C SER A 89 4.50 31.16 -40.03
N SER A 90 5.21 31.73 -41.01
CA SER A 90 6.66 31.59 -41.21
C SER A 90 7.50 32.57 -40.41
N ASP A 91 6.89 33.62 -39.84
CA ASP A 91 7.59 34.81 -39.39
C ASP A 91 7.72 34.81 -37.85
N THR A 92 8.74 35.51 -37.34
CA THR A 92 8.99 35.65 -35.90
C THR A 92 8.79 37.09 -35.44
N ILE A 93 8.24 37.31 -34.25
CA ILE A 93 8.11 38.64 -33.62
C ILE A 93 8.90 38.62 -32.33
N HIS A 94 10.03 39.30 -32.29
CA HIS A 94 10.88 39.40 -31.11
C HIS A 94 10.53 40.64 -30.28
N ILE A 95 10.45 40.48 -28.95
CA ILE A 95 10.44 41.58 -27.99
C ILE A 95 11.71 41.47 -27.13
N ASN A 96 12.65 42.37 -27.37
CA ASN A 96 14.00 42.35 -26.78
C ASN A 96 14.12 43.45 -25.71
N ILE A 97 14.14 43.06 -24.44
CA ILE A 97 14.18 43.96 -23.28
C ILE A 97 15.64 44.21 -22.91
N LEU A 98 16.19 45.32 -23.42
CA LEU A 98 17.64 45.57 -23.48
C LEU A 98 18.32 45.65 -22.11
N SER A 99 17.63 46.14 -21.08
CA SER A 99 18.07 46.14 -19.68
C SER A 99 16.93 46.56 -18.75
N GLY A 100 16.83 45.97 -17.55
CA GLY A 100 15.82 46.31 -16.55
C GLY A 100 14.40 45.82 -16.86
N SER A 101 13.41 46.40 -16.17
CA SER A 101 11.99 45.99 -16.26
C SER A 101 11.17 46.89 -17.19
N ALA A 102 10.59 46.34 -18.26
CA ALA A 102 9.67 47.02 -19.16
C ALA A 102 8.21 46.65 -18.82
N THR A 103 7.34 47.64 -18.65
CA THR A 103 5.90 47.42 -18.42
C THR A 103 5.08 47.82 -19.65
N PHE A 104 4.19 46.95 -20.10
CA PHE A 104 3.13 47.26 -21.08
C PHE A 104 1.78 47.15 -20.39
N GLN A 105 1.02 48.23 -20.35
CA GLN A 105 -0.32 48.27 -19.78
C GLN A 105 -1.32 48.72 -20.85
N GLY A 106 -2.39 47.93 -21.06
CA GLY A 106 -3.46 48.28 -22.00
C GLY A 106 -4.11 49.64 -21.70
N ASP A 107 -4.80 50.21 -22.68
CA ASP A 107 -5.41 51.54 -22.57
C ASP A 107 -6.86 51.52 -23.10
N ASN A 108 -7.77 52.14 -22.35
CA ASN A 108 -9.20 52.29 -22.70
C ASN A 108 -9.51 53.54 -23.55
N ASN A 109 -8.50 54.40 -23.78
CA ASN A 109 -8.69 55.70 -24.44
C ASN A 109 -8.88 55.59 -25.97
N SER A 110 -10.10 55.28 -26.40
CA SER A 110 -10.56 55.62 -27.76
C SER A 110 -12.02 56.10 -27.86
N LEU A 111 -12.63 56.55 -26.74
CA LEU A 111 -13.96 57.18 -26.74
C LEU A 111 -13.87 58.63 -26.23
N PRO A 112 -14.27 59.63 -27.04
CA PRO A 112 -14.41 61.01 -26.57
C PRO A 112 -15.49 61.14 -25.48
N PRO A 113 -15.41 62.15 -24.59
CA PRO A 113 -16.46 62.43 -23.61
C PRO A 113 -17.82 62.62 -24.29
N GLY A 114 -18.77 61.72 -24.01
CA GLY A 114 -20.13 61.73 -24.57
C GLY A 114 -20.39 60.73 -25.71
N ALA A 115 -19.41 59.94 -26.15
CA ALA A 115 -19.66 58.79 -27.01
C ALA A 115 -20.26 57.61 -26.20
N PRO A 116 -21.27 56.89 -26.71
CA PRO A 116 -21.84 55.73 -26.02
C PRO A 116 -20.84 54.56 -25.98
N ALA A 117 -20.71 53.92 -24.82
CA ALA A 117 -19.71 52.88 -24.54
C ALA A 117 -20.05 51.48 -25.11
N ASN A 118 -20.66 51.41 -26.30
CA ASN A 118 -21.04 50.15 -26.94
C ASN A 118 -19.89 49.55 -27.78
N GLY A 119 -18.74 49.30 -27.16
CA GLY A 119 -17.62 48.66 -27.85
C GLY A 119 -16.50 48.22 -26.91
N SER A 120 -15.82 47.14 -27.29
CA SER A 120 -14.70 46.47 -26.61
C SER A 120 -13.40 47.31 -26.67
N GLY A 121 -13.47 48.55 -26.18
CA GLY A 121 -12.38 49.52 -26.23
C GLY A 121 -11.22 49.26 -25.25
N GLY A 122 -11.17 48.09 -24.61
CA GLY A 122 -10.01 47.64 -23.84
C GLY A 122 -9.01 46.92 -24.73
N ARG A 123 -7.82 46.64 -24.20
CA ARG A 123 -6.77 45.87 -24.90
C ARG A 123 -5.96 45.04 -23.90
N ALA A 124 -5.33 43.98 -24.40
CA ALA A 124 -4.28 43.30 -23.67
C ALA A 124 -3.05 44.20 -23.48
N GLY A 125 -2.19 43.87 -22.51
CA GLY A 125 -0.91 44.56 -22.35
C GLY A 125 -0.01 44.38 -23.58
N ILE A 126 0.04 43.17 -24.12
CA ILE A 126 0.59 42.86 -25.44
C ILE A 126 -0.46 42.07 -26.24
N TYR A 127 -0.75 42.49 -27.47
CA TYR A 127 -1.64 41.79 -28.39
C TYR A 127 -0.97 41.57 -29.75
N VAL A 128 -0.81 40.31 -30.16
CA VAL A 128 -0.24 39.91 -31.44
C VAL A 128 -1.32 39.22 -32.29
N ASN A 129 -1.97 40.00 -33.14
CA ASN A 129 -2.93 39.50 -34.13
C ASN A 129 -2.17 39.03 -35.38
N SER A 130 -1.46 37.90 -35.23
CA SER A 130 -0.63 37.26 -36.25
C SER A 130 -0.44 35.80 -35.89
N SER A 131 -0.29 34.91 -36.89
CA SER A 131 0.12 33.52 -36.67
C SER A 131 1.64 33.34 -36.57
N ALA A 132 2.40 34.44 -36.65
CA ALA A 132 3.83 34.50 -36.36
C ALA A 132 4.16 34.09 -34.91
N THR A 133 5.35 33.53 -34.68
CA THR A 133 5.78 33.14 -33.32
C THR A 133 6.27 34.36 -32.52
N LEU A 134 5.69 34.60 -31.35
CA LEU A 134 6.12 35.66 -30.42
C LEU A 134 7.27 35.16 -29.54
N VAL A 135 8.48 35.68 -29.74
CA VAL A 135 9.65 35.43 -28.88
C VAL A 135 9.89 36.62 -27.95
N ILE A 136 10.13 36.37 -26.67
CA ILE A 136 10.46 37.39 -25.67
C ILE A 136 11.85 37.10 -25.08
N SER A 137 12.74 38.10 -25.10
CA SER A 137 14.12 37.97 -24.62
C SER A 137 14.59 39.17 -23.76
N GLY A 138 15.56 38.93 -22.86
CA GLY A 138 16.32 40.00 -22.20
C GLY A 138 16.07 40.15 -20.68
N GLY A 139 15.66 41.35 -20.26
CA GLY A 139 15.49 41.73 -18.85
C GLY A 139 14.20 41.18 -18.19
N GLU A 140 13.34 42.08 -17.74
CA GLU A 140 12.07 41.72 -17.11
C GLU A 140 10.89 42.35 -17.85
N LEU A 141 9.83 41.58 -18.05
CA LEU A 141 8.59 41.99 -18.68
C LEU A 141 7.47 42.06 -17.65
N LYS A 142 6.67 43.13 -17.69
CA LYS A 142 5.34 43.16 -17.08
C LYS A 142 4.29 43.49 -18.14
N ALA A 143 3.25 42.68 -18.26
CA ALA A 143 2.18 42.86 -19.24
C ALA A 143 0.83 42.85 -18.52
N ILE A 144 0.03 43.91 -18.66
CA ILE A 144 -1.18 44.15 -17.87
C ILE A 144 -2.33 44.47 -18.83
N GLY A 145 -3.35 43.62 -18.87
CA GLY A 145 -4.59 43.90 -19.60
C GLY A 145 -5.43 44.98 -18.91
N VAL A 146 -6.48 45.47 -19.60
CA VAL A 146 -7.47 46.39 -19.01
C VAL A 146 -8.91 45.96 -19.30
N THR A 147 -9.81 46.22 -18.35
CA THR A 147 -11.24 45.97 -18.51
C THR A 147 -11.80 46.90 -19.58
N GLY A 148 -12.41 46.35 -20.62
CA GLY A 148 -12.98 47.11 -21.73
C GLY A 148 -14.12 48.04 -21.31
N ASN A 149 -14.43 49.02 -22.16
CA ASN A 149 -15.51 49.98 -21.89
C ASN A 149 -16.92 49.35 -21.92
N ASP A 150 -17.04 48.13 -22.46
CA ASP A 150 -18.19 47.24 -22.41
C ASP A 150 -18.21 46.31 -21.17
N GLY A 151 -17.15 46.33 -20.35
CA GLY A 151 -16.95 45.51 -19.16
C GLY A 151 -16.12 44.23 -19.37
N THR A 152 -15.62 43.95 -20.58
CA THR A 152 -14.88 42.69 -20.87
C THR A 152 -13.47 42.64 -20.26
N GLY A 153 -13.05 41.48 -19.74
CA GLY A 153 -11.67 41.28 -19.27
C GLY A 153 -10.71 40.96 -20.42
N HIS A 154 -9.64 41.74 -20.61
CA HIS A 154 -8.60 41.48 -21.61
C HIS A 154 -7.36 40.84 -20.99
N ALA A 155 -6.65 40.00 -21.75
CA ALA A 155 -5.49 39.25 -21.27
C ALA A 155 -4.26 40.13 -20.91
N GLY A 156 -3.31 39.58 -20.14
CA GLY A 156 -2.00 40.21 -19.95
C GLY A 156 -1.20 40.24 -21.25
N ILE A 157 -1.04 39.06 -21.85
CA ILE A 157 -0.47 38.83 -23.20
C ILE A 157 -1.46 37.96 -23.98
N ALA A 158 -1.76 38.33 -25.23
CA ALA A 158 -2.55 37.50 -26.15
C ALA A 158 -1.87 37.42 -27.53
N THR A 159 -1.78 36.23 -28.12
CA THR A 159 -1.15 36.02 -29.44
C THR A 159 -1.84 34.94 -30.27
N ASN A 160 -2.03 35.18 -31.58
CA ASN A 160 -2.67 34.24 -32.49
C ASN A 160 -1.71 33.19 -33.08
N GLY A 161 -0.45 33.20 -32.65
CA GLY A 161 0.57 32.20 -32.93
C GLY A 161 1.30 31.78 -31.65
N SER A 162 2.22 30.82 -31.77
CA SER A 162 2.99 30.29 -30.64
C SER A 162 3.77 31.37 -29.89
N MET A 163 4.08 31.13 -28.62
CA MET A 163 4.84 32.00 -27.74
C MET A 163 6.09 31.30 -27.21
N THR A 164 7.23 31.98 -27.21
CA THR A 164 8.50 31.47 -26.65
C THR A 164 9.13 32.50 -25.72
N ILE A 165 9.40 32.13 -24.47
CA ILE A 165 10.13 32.96 -23.51
C ILE A 165 11.57 32.43 -23.42
N ASN A 166 12.54 33.29 -23.71
CA ASN A 166 13.96 32.95 -23.79
C ASN A 166 14.77 33.84 -22.84
N ASN A 167 15.21 33.31 -21.69
CA ASN A 167 15.94 34.05 -20.66
C ASN A 167 15.32 35.43 -20.34
N THR A 168 14.05 35.47 -19.88
CA THR A 168 13.35 36.70 -19.47
C THR A 168 12.45 36.41 -18.28
N ASN A 169 12.45 37.26 -17.24
CA ASN A 169 11.42 37.21 -16.20
C ASN A 169 10.12 37.82 -16.75
N VAL A 170 8.98 37.15 -16.60
CA VAL A 170 7.69 37.65 -17.12
C VAL A 170 6.67 37.76 -15.98
N THR A 171 5.93 38.86 -15.94
CA THR A 171 4.76 39.03 -15.08
C THR A 171 3.56 39.43 -15.93
N ALA A 172 2.62 38.52 -16.18
CA ALA A 172 1.43 38.80 -16.99
C ALA A 172 0.16 38.83 -16.12
N THR A 173 -0.70 39.82 -16.32
CA THR A 173 -1.93 39.98 -15.52
C THR A 173 -3.11 40.32 -16.42
N GLY A 174 -4.08 39.41 -16.49
CA GLY A 174 -5.37 39.64 -17.15
C GLY A 174 -6.25 40.57 -16.33
N ALA A 175 -7.13 41.30 -17.01
CA ALA A 175 -8.05 42.24 -16.38
C ALA A 175 -9.36 41.59 -15.95
N ASN A 176 -9.92 42.10 -14.86
CA ASN A 176 -11.23 41.67 -14.37
C ASN A 176 -12.33 42.02 -15.38
N SER A 177 -13.37 41.19 -15.41
CA SER A 177 -14.62 41.46 -16.10
C SER A 177 -15.67 42.04 -15.15
N THR A 178 -16.47 42.98 -15.65
CA THR A 178 -17.61 43.58 -14.95
C THR A 178 -18.93 43.34 -15.71
N ASN A 179 -18.94 42.42 -16.67
CA ASN A 179 -20.11 42.00 -17.44
C ASN A 179 -20.21 40.47 -17.49
N ASN A 180 -21.13 39.93 -18.30
CA ASN A 180 -21.35 38.50 -18.46
C ASN A 180 -20.32 37.81 -19.39
N SER A 181 -19.04 38.20 -19.30
CA SER A 181 -17.90 37.57 -19.98
C SER A 181 -16.85 37.12 -18.97
N PRO A 182 -15.99 36.14 -19.30
CA PRO A 182 -14.91 35.70 -18.44
C PRO A 182 -13.93 36.83 -18.09
N GLY A 183 -13.16 36.65 -17.01
CA GLY A 183 -11.98 37.45 -16.78
C GLY A 183 -10.90 37.22 -17.85
N GLY A 184 -10.06 38.22 -18.11
CA GLY A 184 -8.98 38.09 -19.09
C GLY A 184 -7.90 37.10 -18.61
N ASN A 185 -7.30 36.34 -19.51
CA ASN A 185 -6.23 35.39 -19.18
C ASN A 185 -4.91 36.09 -18.76
N GLY A 186 -4.04 35.43 -17.99
CA GLY A 186 -2.69 35.93 -17.75
C GLY A 186 -1.88 35.96 -19.05
N ILE A 187 -1.74 34.79 -19.67
CA ILE A 187 -1.25 34.60 -21.05
C ILE A 187 -2.29 33.79 -21.85
N GLU A 188 -2.49 34.17 -23.10
CA GLU A 188 -3.35 33.50 -24.07
C GLU A 188 -2.59 33.29 -25.39
N THR A 189 -2.52 32.06 -25.88
CA THR A 189 -1.93 31.75 -27.19
C THR A 189 -2.77 30.73 -27.95
N LEU A 190 -2.96 30.98 -29.26
CA LEU A 190 -3.64 30.03 -30.15
C LEU A 190 -2.66 28.97 -30.74
N GLY A 191 -1.50 28.78 -30.09
CA GLY A 191 -0.49 27.76 -30.42
C GLY A 191 0.36 27.42 -29.19
N ASP A 192 1.55 26.86 -29.41
CA ASP A 192 2.46 26.41 -28.33
C ASP A 192 2.87 27.54 -27.37
N PHE A 193 2.99 27.23 -26.08
CA PHE A 193 3.69 28.05 -25.09
C PHE A 193 4.99 27.36 -24.66
N ILE A 194 6.14 27.99 -24.91
CA ILE A 194 7.48 27.38 -24.72
C ILE A 194 8.34 28.25 -23.81
N VAL A 195 9.00 27.65 -22.82
CA VAL A 195 10.05 28.26 -22.00
C VAL A 195 11.39 27.65 -22.38
N ALA A 196 12.25 28.44 -23.03
CA ALA A 196 13.37 27.95 -23.83
C ALA A 196 14.69 27.77 -23.06
N GLN A 197 15.64 27.08 -23.69
CA GLN A 197 16.87 26.48 -23.13
C GLN A 197 17.94 27.45 -22.56
N ASN A 198 17.65 28.74 -22.36
CA ASN A 198 18.62 29.70 -21.80
C ASN A 198 18.13 30.30 -20.48
N GLY A 199 18.97 30.22 -19.45
CA GLY A 199 18.75 30.84 -18.15
C GLY A 199 17.84 30.05 -17.21
N GLN A 200 17.34 30.74 -16.19
CA GLN A 200 16.36 30.23 -15.22
C GLN A 200 15.28 31.31 -15.03
N PRO A 201 14.42 31.55 -16.05
CA PRO A 201 13.41 32.60 -15.99
C PRO A 201 12.36 32.33 -14.92
N THR A 202 11.85 33.38 -14.28
CA THR A 202 10.63 33.29 -13.45
C THR A 202 9.45 33.93 -14.18
N ILE A 203 8.39 33.16 -14.39
CA ILE A 203 7.20 33.55 -15.15
C ILE A 203 5.99 33.50 -14.21
N ASN A 204 5.48 34.66 -13.81
CA ASN A 204 4.34 34.79 -12.89
C ASN A 204 3.12 35.30 -13.66
N VAL A 205 2.08 34.50 -13.82
CA VAL A 205 0.94 34.84 -14.69
C VAL A 205 -0.38 34.62 -13.98
N THR A 206 -1.28 35.60 -14.08
CA THR A 206 -2.53 35.61 -13.30
C THR A 206 -3.69 36.11 -14.15
N GLY A 207 -4.79 35.37 -14.20
CA GLY A 207 -6.02 35.82 -14.84
C GLY A 207 -6.72 36.96 -14.08
N GLY A 208 -7.73 37.57 -14.69
CA GLY A 208 -8.63 38.53 -14.05
C GLY A 208 -9.87 37.85 -13.44
N SER A 209 -10.48 38.46 -12.43
CA SER A 209 -11.72 37.96 -11.83
C SER A 209 -12.96 38.26 -12.70
N SER A 210 -14.04 37.50 -12.58
CA SER A 210 -15.38 37.87 -13.09
C SER A 210 -16.43 37.80 -11.97
N GLN A 211 -17.58 38.45 -12.17
CA GLN A 211 -18.72 38.41 -11.23
C GLN A 211 -19.96 37.71 -11.82
N GLN A 212 -19.96 37.39 -13.11
CA GLN A 212 -21.13 36.90 -13.86
C GLN A 212 -20.78 35.76 -14.85
N SER A 213 -19.51 35.37 -14.90
CA SER A 213 -18.97 34.32 -15.75
C SER A 213 -17.67 33.82 -15.09
N ASP A 214 -16.87 33.04 -15.79
CA ASP A 214 -15.73 32.33 -15.23
C ASP A 214 -14.54 33.27 -14.96
N GLY A 215 -13.65 32.87 -14.06
CA GLY A 215 -12.38 33.56 -13.89
C GLY A 215 -11.50 33.41 -15.13
N GLY A 216 -10.62 34.38 -15.37
CA GLY A 216 -9.56 34.24 -16.37
C GLY A 216 -8.53 33.20 -15.93
N ASN A 217 -7.95 32.48 -16.89
CA ASN A 217 -6.93 31.47 -16.62
C ASN A 217 -5.56 32.12 -16.36
N GLY A 218 -4.62 31.40 -15.74
CA GLY A 218 -3.22 31.81 -15.66
C GLY A 218 -2.53 31.74 -17.03
N ILE A 219 -2.54 30.56 -17.64
CA ILE A 219 -2.14 30.31 -19.04
C ILE A 219 -3.30 29.59 -19.75
N PHE A 220 -3.63 30.05 -20.95
CA PHE A 220 -4.45 29.32 -21.92
C PHE A 220 -3.67 29.14 -23.22
N SER A 221 -3.50 27.89 -23.67
CA SER A 221 -2.82 27.53 -24.92
C SER A 221 -3.68 26.56 -25.74
N MET A 222 -3.76 26.80 -27.05
CA MET A 222 -4.38 25.88 -28.03
C MET A 222 -3.32 25.03 -28.75
N GLY A 223 -2.25 24.71 -28.03
CA GLY A 223 -1.14 23.87 -28.43
C GLY A 223 -0.44 23.35 -27.18
N LYS A 224 0.83 22.97 -27.28
CA LYS A 224 1.52 22.31 -26.16
C LYS A 224 2.15 23.33 -25.22
N ILE A 225 2.32 22.93 -23.96
CA ILE A 225 2.97 23.73 -22.93
C ILE A 225 4.30 23.07 -22.59
N ASP A 226 5.41 23.70 -22.97
CA ASP A 226 6.74 23.09 -23.03
C ASP A 226 7.74 23.88 -22.15
N VAL A 227 7.90 23.43 -20.90
CA VAL A 227 8.67 24.15 -19.86
C VAL A 227 10.02 23.49 -19.66
N LYS A 228 11.05 23.98 -20.37
CA LYS A 228 12.37 23.32 -20.42
C LYS A 228 13.36 23.74 -19.34
N LEU A 229 13.22 24.95 -18.79
CA LEU A 229 14.01 25.54 -17.71
C LEU A 229 13.17 26.59 -16.97
N GLY A 230 13.60 27.01 -15.77
CA GLY A 230 12.97 28.08 -15.00
C GLY A 230 11.76 27.64 -14.17
N VAL A 231 11.03 28.64 -13.69
CA VAL A 231 9.84 28.46 -12.84
C VAL A 231 8.67 29.22 -13.45
N VAL A 232 7.59 28.51 -13.76
CA VAL A 232 6.30 29.06 -14.17
C VAL A 232 5.33 28.97 -12.99
N ASN A 233 4.74 30.10 -12.61
CA ASN A 233 3.69 30.21 -11.59
C ASN A 233 2.44 30.78 -12.27
N ALA A 234 1.49 29.91 -12.62
CA ALA A 234 0.29 30.27 -13.35
C ALA A 234 -0.96 30.18 -12.46
N ARG A 235 -1.76 31.25 -12.40
CA ARG A 235 -2.89 31.36 -11.47
C ARG A 235 -4.18 31.80 -12.17
N GLY A 236 -5.18 30.94 -12.17
CA GLY A 236 -6.56 31.31 -12.45
C GLY A 236 -7.15 32.16 -11.33
N ASN A 237 -8.23 32.88 -11.62
CA ASN A 237 -8.80 33.87 -10.70
C ASN A 237 -10.30 33.57 -10.42
N THR A 238 -10.88 34.30 -9.48
CA THR A 238 -12.25 34.11 -8.99
C THR A 238 -13.30 34.40 -10.06
N GLY A 239 -14.34 33.57 -10.14
CA GLY A 239 -15.50 33.77 -11.01
C GLY A 239 -16.77 33.09 -10.49
N VAL A 240 -17.77 32.91 -11.37
CA VAL A 240 -18.92 32.03 -11.13
C VAL A 240 -18.40 30.61 -10.91
N ASN A 241 -17.67 30.10 -11.91
CA ASN A 241 -16.64 29.09 -11.73
C ASN A 241 -15.26 29.76 -11.66
N GLY A 242 -14.28 29.11 -11.04
CA GLY A 242 -12.90 29.57 -11.06
C GLY A 242 -12.28 29.47 -12.46
N GLY A 243 -11.37 30.39 -12.79
CA GLY A 243 -10.47 30.19 -13.93
C GLY A 243 -9.38 29.19 -13.58
N ASN A 244 -8.79 28.52 -14.57
CA ASN A 244 -7.79 27.48 -14.33
C ASN A 244 -6.37 28.06 -14.21
N GLY A 245 -5.48 27.37 -13.51
CA GLY A 245 -4.05 27.73 -13.48
C GLY A 245 -3.44 27.66 -14.87
N VAL A 246 -3.55 26.49 -15.51
CA VAL A 246 -3.02 26.17 -16.84
C VAL A 246 -4.04 25.38 -17.65
N VAL A 247 -4.23 25.74 -18.92
CA VAL A 247 -5.01 24.97 -19.90
C VAL A 247 -4.21 24.74 -21.17
N ALA A 248 -4.11 23.49 -21.63
CA ALA A 248 -3.64 23.09 -22.96
C ALA A 248 -4.78 22.36 -23.70
N ALA A 249 -5.16 22.86 -24.89
CA ALA A 249 -6.44 22.49 -25.52
C ALA A 249 -6.35 22.20 -27.04
N ASP A 250 -6.74 20.98 -27.43
CA ASP A 250 -6.93 20.58 -28.84
C ASP A 250 -8.11 21.34 -29.47
N TYR A 251 -7.85 22.32 -30.33
CA TYR A 251 -8.89 22.92 -31.16
C TYR A 251 -9.04 22.09 -32.45
N PRO A 252 -10.27 21.64 -32.81
CA PRO A 252 -10.49 20.62 -33.84
C PRO A 252 -10.05 21.06 -35.24
N SER A 253 -8.77 20.83 -35.53
CA SER A 253 -8.03 21.27 -36.72
C SER A 253 -7.80 20.16 -37.74
N GLY A 254 -8.36 18.97 -37.48
CA GLY A 254 -8.52 17.88 -38.47
C GLY A 254 -7.24 17.15 -38.90
N SER A 255 -6.11 17.35 -38.22
CA SER A 255 -4.81 16.79 -38.58
C SER A 255 -4.32 15.74 -37.57
N ALA A 256 -4.69 14.48 -37.79
CA ALA A 256 -4.43 13.36 -36.87
C ALA A 256 -2.97 12.83 -36.91
N SER A 257 -1.95 13.71 -36.83
CA SER A 257 -0.54 13.30 -37.06
C SER A 257 0.56 14.12 -36.35
N ALA A 258 0.37 14.54 -35.10
CA ALA A 258 1.44 14.89 -34.14
C ALA A 258 0.85 15.03 -32.71
N PRO A 259 1.63 14.88 -31.62
CA PRO A 259 1.18 15.28 -30.29
C PRO A 259 1.23 16.82 -30.18
N GLN A 260 0.08 17.47 -29.95
CA GLN A 260 -0.01 18.94 -29.97
C GLN A 260 -0.47 19.60 -28.68
N ASP A 261 -1.01 18.88 -27.68
CA ASP A 261 -1.68 19.52 -26.51
C ASP A 261 -1.16 18.97 -25.16
N ALA A 262 0.00 18.32 -25.18
CA ALA A 262 0.67 17.80 -23.99
C ALA A 262 1.27 18.93 -23.13
N VAL A 263 1.34 18.70 -21.82
CA VAL A 263 2.11 19.53 -20.89
C VAL A 263 3.43 18.83 -20.59
N ILE A 264 4.55 19.41 -21.03
CA ILE A 264 5.89 18.82 -20.94
C ILE A 264 6.74 19.65 -19.96
N VAL A 265 7.38 18.99 -19.00
CA VAL A 265 8.32 19.64 -18.06
C VAL A 265 9.64 18.88 -18.03
N GLU A 266 10.74 19.57 -18.33
CA GLU A 266 12.07 18.97 -18.51
C GLU A 266 13.13 19.59 -17.57
N ASN A 267 14.30 18.93 -17.46
CA ASN A 267 15.56 19.47 -16.93
C ASN A 267 15.47 20.17 -15.56
N SER A 268 14.68 19.65 -14.63
CA SER A 268 14.39 20.26 -13.33
C SER A 268 13.79 21.67 -13.37
N ALA A 269 13.11 22.04 -14.46
CA ALA A 269 12.17 23.14 -14.46
C ALA A 269 11.00 22.89 -13.49
N THR A 270 10.21 23.92 -13.20
CA THR A 270 9.03 23.83 -12.33
C THR A 270 7.83 24.53 -12.96
N LEU A 271 6.69 23.83 -13.03
CA LEU A 271 5.39 24.38 -13.41
C LEU A 271 4.44 24.29 -12.21
N ASN A 272 4.22 25.42 -11.53
CA ASN A 272 3.22 25.57 -10.47
C ASN A 272 1.96 26.20 -11.06
N ALA A 273 0.82 25.55 -10.90
CA ALA A 273 -0.46 25.98 -11.45
C ALA A 273 -1.54 25.99 -10.37
N PHE A 274 -2.27 27.09 -10.26
CA PHE A 274 -3.24 27.36 -9.20
C PHE A 274 -4.60 27.72 -9.79
N GLY A 275 -5.62 26.93 -9.49
CA GLY A 275 -7.01 27.23 -9.82
C GLY A 275 -7.57 28.43 -9.07
N GLY A 276 -8.52 29.10 -9.70
CA GLY A 276 -9.28 30.22 -9.14
C GLY A 276 -10.51 29.76 -8.35
N THR A 277 -11.07 30.65 -7.53
CA THR A 277 -12.23 30.33 -6.69
C THR A 277 -13.56 30.38 -7.46
N GLY A 278 -14.36 29.33 -7.40
CA GLY A 278 -15.76 29.34 -7.86
C GLY A 278 -16.69 29.91 -6.78
N THR A 279 -17.24 31.11 -6.99
CA THR A 279 -18.09 31.76 -5.97
C THR A 279 -19.49 31.17 -5.87
N THR A 280 -19.96 30.50 -6.94
CA THR A 280 -21.31 29.92 -7.02
C THR A 280 -21.37 28.59 -7.78
N GLY A 281 -20.31 28.23 -8.51
CA GLY A 281 -20.15 26.94 -9.19
C GLY A 281 -18.85 26.25 -8.76
N ILE A 282 -18.15 25.65 -9.72
CA ILE A 282 -16.95 24.84 -9.46
C ILE A 282 -15.68 25.69 -9.31
N GLY A 283 -14.72 25.20 -8.55
CA GLY A 283 -13.36 25.74 -8.56
C GLY A 283 -12.68 25.51 -9.92
N GLY A 284 -11.74 26.37 -10.29
CA GLY A 284 -10.93 26.14 -11.48
C GLY A 284 -9.84 25.10 -11.22
N ASP A 285 -9.39 24.40 -12.23
CA ASP A 285 -8.34 23.39 -12.10
C ASP A 285 -6.95 24.01 -11.92
N GLY A 286 -6.01 23.26 -11.32
CA GLY A 286 -4.59 23.59 -11.35
C GLY A 286 -4.05 23.49 -12.76
N VAL A 287 -3.89 22.27 -13.28
CA VAL A 287 -3.54 22.00 -14.69
C VAL A 287 -4.66 21.19 -15.34
N LEU A 288 -5.06 21.61 -16.55
CA LEU A 288 -6.06 20.94 -17.38
C LEU A 288 -5.50 20.68 -18.78
N THR A 289 -5.50 19.42 -19.24
CA THR A 289 -5.17 19.05 -20.63
C THR A 289 -6.09 17.97 -21.20
N SER A 290 -6.33 18.06 -22.51
CA SER A 290 -6.98 17.04 -23.34
C SER A 290 -6.09 15.85 -23.73
N LYS A 291 -4.79 15.84 -23.36
CA LYS A 291 -3.79 14.80 -23.69
C LYS A 291 -2.98 14.38 -22.44
N SER A 292 -1.69 14.08 -22.61
CA SER A 292 -0.74 13.67 -21.56
C SER A 292 -0.12 14.84 -20.78
N ILE A 293 0.45 14.49 -19.62
CA ILE A 293 1.44 15.33 -18.92
C ILE A 293 2.73 14.50 -18.84
N ASP A 294 3.80 15.01 -19.43
CA ASP A 294 5.04 14.26 -19.65
C ASP A 294 6.21 14.92 -18.90
N ILE A 295 6.67 14.28 -17.81
CA ILE A 295 7.80 14.74 -17.00
C ILE A 295 9.05 13.93 -17.37
N THR A 296 10.12 14.63 -17.76
CA THR A 296 11.40 13.99 -18.06
C THR A 296 12.56 14.70 -17.36
N SER A 297 13.66 13.97 -17.14
CA SER A 297 14.93 14.54 -16.69
C SER A 297 14.81 15.36 -15.39
N GLY A 298 14.02 14.88 -14.43
CA GLY A 298 13.86 15.51 -13.11
C GLY A 298 13.02 16.78 -13.07
N GLY A 299 12.15 17.03 -14.08
CA GLY A 299 11.17 18.13 -14.10
C GLY A 299 10.14 18.05 -12.97
N ASN A 300 9.45 19.16 -12.67
CA ASN A 300 8.52 19.25 -11.54
C ASN A 300 7.21 19.93 -11.93
N ILE A 301 6.06 19.34 -11.58
CA ILE A 301 4.74 19.95 -11.74
C ILE A 301 3.96 19.92 -10.44
N ALA A 302 3.33 21.04 -10.10
CA ALA A 302 2.43 21.17 -8.96
C ALA A 302 1.14 21.84 -9.41
N GLY A 303 0.03 21.11 -9.40
CA GLY A 303 -1.29 21.63 -9.73
C GLY A 303 -2.18 21.66 -8.48
N THR A 304 -2.64 22.84 -8.09
CA THR A 304 -3.58 23.03 -6.98
C THR A 304 -4.90 23.53 -7.53
N GLY A 305 -5.96 22.73 -7.41
CA GLY A 305 -7.32 23.14 -7.73
C GLY A 305 -7.80 24.27 -6.84
N GLY A 306 -8.63 25.16 -7.39
CA GLY A 306 -9.27 26.22 -6.63
C GLY A 306 -10.48 25.70 -5.86
N ASN A 307 -10.81 26.33 -4.74
CA ASN A 307 -12.02 26.01 -3.99
C ASN A 307 -13.27 26.48 -4.75
N GLY A 308 -14.38 25.76 -4.67
CA GLY A 308 -15.64 26.13 -5.33
C GLY A 308 -16.85 26.00 -4.43
N ALA A 309 -17.93 26.72 -4.72
CA ALA A 309 -19.15 26.64 -3.94
C ALA A 309 -19.82 25.25 -4.04
N THR A 310 -19.82 24.66 -5.24
CA THR A 310 -20.46 23.36 -5.54
C THR A 310 -19.49 22.20 -5.70
N GLU A 311 -18.26 22.47 -6.15
CA GLU A 311 -17.25 21.44 -6.39
C GLU A 311 -15.85 22.07 -6.33
N GLY A 312 -14.87 21.37 -5.79
CA GLY A 312 -13.48 21.78 -5.89
C GLY A 312 -12.91 21.54 -7.30
N GLY A 313 -12.02 22.41 -7.77
CA GLY A 313 -11.27 22.16 -9.00
C GLY A 313 -10.26 21.02 -8.82
N VAL A 314 -9.87 20.37 -9.92
CA VAL A 314 -8.89 19.27 -9.91
C VAL A 314 -7.47 19.83 -9.79
N GLY A 315 -6.57 19.14 -9.09
CA GLY A 315 -5.15 19.51 -9.04
C GLY A 315 -4.48 19.35 -10.40
N LEU A 316 -4.40 18.11 -10.90
CA LEU A 316 -3.89 17.75 -12.22
C LEU A 316 -4.92 16.90 -13.00
N ALA A 317 -5.52 17.48 -14.04
CA ALA A 317 -6.45 16.80 -14.95
C ALA A 317 -5.82 16.57 -16.33
N ALA A 318 -5.87 15.34 -16.82
CA ALA A 318 -5.31 14.93 -18.12
C ALA A 318 -6.22 13.89 -18.81
N ALA A 319 -6.17 13.81 -20.15
CA ALA A 319 -7.16 13.11 -20.99
C ALA A 319 -8.62 13.59 -20.79
N SER A 320 -8.80 14.79 -20.25
CA SER A 320 -10.08 15.32 -19.75
C SER A 320 -10.91 16.02 -20.84
N SER A 321 -12.23 16.09 -20.62
CA SER A 321 -13.17 16.83 -21.48
C SER A 321 -13.13 18.33 -21.17
N LEU A 322 -12.70 19.16 -22.13
CA LEU A 322 -12.59 20.62 -21.94
C LEU A 322 -13.93 21.37 -22.15
N GLY A 323 -15.05 20.70 -21.93
CA GLY A 323 -16.40 21.26 -22.05
C GLY A 323 -17.01 21.25 -23.46
N SER A 324 -18.16 21.91 -23.61
CA SER A 324 -18.99 21.81 -24.82
C SER A 324 -18.40 22.55 -26.02
N GLY A 325 -17.65 21.82 -26.84
CA GLY A 325 -17.01 22.32 -28.07
C GLY A 325 -15.68 21.64 -28.36
N TYR A 326 -15.03 21.12 -27.31
CA TYR A 326 -13.76 20.40 -27.36
C TYR A 326 -14.03 18.91 -27.12
N PRO A 327 -13.78 18.01 -28.09
CA PRO A 327 -14.04 16.59 -27.91
C PRO A 327 -13.02 16.00 -26.93
N ALA A 328 -13.52 15.30 -25.89
CA ALA A 328 -12.66 14.48 -25.04
C ALA A 328 -11.94 13.42 -25.89
N ASN A 329 -10.61 13.37 -25.81
CA ASN A 329 -9.83 12.41 -26.59
C ASN A 329 -9.94 11.03 -25.94
N THR A 330 -10.71 10.12 -26.54
CA THR A 330 -10.91 8.75 -26.03
C THR A 330 -9.71 7.83 -26.34
N ASN A 331 -8.49 8.35 -26.22
CA ASN A 331 -7.26 7.66 -26.60
C ASN A 331 -6.63 6.99 -25.38
N VAL A 332 -6.53 5.66 -25.44
CA VAL A 332 -6.01 4.78 -24.37
C VAL A 332 -4.49 4.86 -24.17
N ASN A 333 -3.85 5.98 -24.52
CA ASN A 333 -2.44 6.28 -24.23
C ASN A 333 -2.26 7.64 -23.51
N ASP A 334 -3.32 8.40 -23.31
CA ASP A 334 -3.24 9.72 -22.68
C ASP A 334 -3.24 9.53 -21.14
N SER A 335 -2.15 9.93 -20.48
CA SER A 335 -1.84 9.62 -19.06
C SER A 335 -0.76 10.57 -18.53
N ILE A 336 -0.43 10.49 -17.23
CA ILE A 336 0.78 11.11 -16.69
C ILE A 336 1.96 10.15 -16.86
N HIS A 337 3.02 10.61 -17.53
CA HIS A 337 4.30 9.91 -17.66
C HIS A 337 5.38 10.58 -16.81
N SER A 338 6.21 9.77 -16.14
CA SER A 338 7.43 10.24 -15.48
C SER A 338 8.61 9.30 -15.76
N ASP A 339 9.59 9.83 -16.51
CA ASP A 339 10.79 9.12 -16.92
C ASP A 339 12.05 9.76 -16.30
N ASN A 340 12.85 8.98 -15.57
CA ASN A 340 14.08 9.41 -14.89
C ASN A 340 13.87 10.46 -13.77
N GLY A 341 12.78 10.33 -13.01
CA GLY A 341 12.56 11.09 -11.77
C GLY A 341 11.98 12.48 -11.99
N GLY A 342 11.78 13.20 -10.89
CA GLY A 342 11.02 14.45 -10.82
C GLY A 342 9.80 14.32 -9.91
N ASN A 343 9.16 15.44 -9.59
CA ASN A 343 8.07 15.51 -8.64
C ASN A 343 6.76 15.93 -9.33
N ILE A 344 5.70 15.16 -9.11
CA ILE A 344 4.35 15.43 -9.62
C ILE A 344 3.43 15.55 -8.42
N HIS A 345 2.82 16.71 -8.21
CA HIS A 345 1.88 16.95 -7.12
C HIS A 345 0.55 17.51 -7.66
N GLY A 346 -0.55 16.80 -7.42
CA GLY A 346 -1.91 17.30 -7.64
C GLY A 346 -2.65 17.44 -6.31
N THR A 347 -3.12 18.65 -6.00
CA THR A 347 -3.95 18.93 -4.81
C THR A 347 -5.32 19.42 -5.28
N GLY A 348 -6.41 18.76 -4.90
CA GLY A 348 -7.76 19.19 -5.21
C GLY A 348 -8.22 20.38 -4.34
N GLY A 349 -9.10 21.22 -4.88
CA GLY A 349 -9.71 22.31 -4.10
C GLY A 349 -10.84 21.84 -3.19
N ASP A 350 -11.19 22.59 -2.16
CA ASP A 350 -12.36 22.27 -1.32
C ASP A 350 -13.68 22.71 -1.98
N ALA A 351 -14.76 21.96 -1.72
CA ALA A 351 -16.10 22.53 -1.78
C ALA A 351 -16.33 23.45 -0.57
N THR A 352 -17.00 24.59 -0.76
CA THR A 352 -17.18 25.59 0.31
C THR A 352 -18.63 25.81 0.75
N SER A 353 -19.61 25.18 0.10
CA SER A 353 -21.02 25.30 0.50
C SER A 353 -21.84 24.01 0.39
N SER A 354 -21.81 23.32 -0.76
CA SER A 354 -22.53 22.05 -0.93
C SER A 354 -22.04 21.27 -2.14
N GLY A 355 -21.37 20.14 -1.92
CA GLY A 355 -20.90 19.25 -2.98
C GLY A 355 -19.48 18.76 -2.76
N MET A 356 -18.82 18.29 -3.83
CA MET A 356 -17.67 17.39 -3.73
C MET A 356 -16.33 18.13 -3.68
N GLY A 357 -15.39 17.62 -2.90
CA GLY A 357 -13.99 18.05 -3.00
C GLY A 357 -13.39 17.70 -4.36
N GLY A 358 -12.45 18.51 -4.84
CA GLY A 358 -11.75 18.27 -6.09
C GLY A 358 -10.79 17.08 -5.99
N ILE A 359 -10.55 16.40 -7.10
CA ILE A 359 -9.59 15.29 -7.17
C ILE A 359 -8.16 15.85 -7.19
N GLY A 360 -7.21 15.17 -6.54
CA GLY A 360 -5.79 15.52 -6.61
C GLY A 360 -5.21 15.32 -8.02
N ILE A 361 -5.21 14.08 -8.50
CA ILE A 361 -4.79 13.69 -9.86
C ILE A 361 -5.91 12.89 -10.54
N ALA A 362 -6.45 13.39 -11.66
CA ALA A 362 -7.55 12.76 -12.39
C ALA A 362 -7.08 12.22 -13.77
N THR A 363 -6.28 11.15 -13.76
CA THR A 363 -5.91 10.35 -14.94
C THR A 363 -5.16 9.06 -14.51
N ASN A 364 -4.82 8.18 -15.46
CA ASN A 364 -3.93 7.05 -15.18
C ASN A 364 -2.46 7.51 -15.02
N VAL A 365 -1.69 6.80 -14.20
CA VAL A 365 -0.29 7.10 -13.90
C VAL A 365 0.62 5.97 -14.39
N ILE A 366 1.60 6.32 -15.21
CA ILE A 366 2.62 5.43 -15.75
C ILE A 366 4.00 6.00 -15.36
N ALA A 367 4.62 5.40 -14.35
CA ALA A 367 5.85 5.91 -13.74
C ALA A 367 7.02 4.93 -13.92
N ASN A 368 8.04 5.30 -14.69
CA ASN A 368 9.12 4.42 -15.11
C ASN A 368 10.49 4.89 -14.61
N THR A 369 11.08 4.09 -13.73
CA THR A 369 12.52 4.02 -13.41
C THR A 369 13.20 5.37 -13.18
N GLY A 370 13.24 5.81 -11.92
CA GLY A 370 14.05 6.97 -11.56
C GLY A 370 13.87 7.51 -10.14
N GLY A 371 13.03 6.90 -9.30
CA GLY A 371 12.68 7.48 -8.01
C GLY A 371 11.84 8.76 -8.13
N ALA A 372 10.96 8.82 -9.14
CA ALA A 372 9.95 9.88 -9.23
C ALA A 372 9.02 9.83 -8.00
N GLU A 373 8.57 11.00 -7.55
CA GLU A 373 7.63 11.15 -6.44
C GLU A 373 6.33 11.75 -6.97
N ILE A 374 5.26 10.95 -6.91
CA ILE A 374 3.93 11.31 -7.42
C ILE A 374 2.96 11.33 -6.24
N LEU A 375 2.38 12.49 -5.97
CA LEU A 375 1.47 12.76 -4.86
C LEU A 375 0.13 13.32 -5.37
N GLY A 376 -0.96 12.67 -5.03
CA GLY A 376 -2.32 13.18 -5.21
C GLY A 376 -3.02 13.38 -3.87
N GLU A 377 -3.48 14.60 -3.60
CA GLU A 377 -4.23 14.97 -2.40
C GLU A 377 -5.62 15.47 -2.82
N GLY A 378 -6.69 14.84 -2.34
CA GLY A 378 -8.07 15.23 -2.60
C GLY A 378 -8.53 16.38 -1.72
N GLY A 379 -9.33 17.29 -2.27
CA GLY A 379 -9.94 18.38 -1.52
C GLY A 379 -11.15 17.92 -0.69
N ASN A 380 -11.61 18.75 0.24
CA ASN A 380 -12.67 18.38 1.18
C ASN A 380 -14.08 18.67 0.66
N GLY A 381 -15.05 17.85 1.06
CA GLY A 381 -16.47 17.99 0.72
C GLY A 381 -17.22 18.98 1.60
N ALA A 382 -18.34 19.52 1.10
CA ALA A 382 -19.20 20.46 1.84
C ALA A 382 -20.65 19.98 1.93
N GLY A 383 -21.28 20.25 3.08
CA GLY A 383 -22.67 19.89 3.35
C GLY A 383 -22.88 18.38 3.43
N SER A 384 -23.38 17.77 2.35
CA SER A 384 -23.50 16.31 2.21
C SER A 384 -22.70 15.75 1.03
N GLY A 385 -21.83 16.55 0.40
CA GLY A 385 -20.93 16.09 -0.64
C GLY A 385 -19.68 15.41 -0.07
N SER A 386 -19.12 14.49 -0.85
CA SER A 386 -17.91 13.73 -0.47
C SER A 386 -16.64 14.55 -0.58
N GLY A 387 -15.56 14.08 0.05
CA GLY A 387 -14.22 14.49 -0.35
C GLY A 387 -13.92 14.05 -1.79
N GLY A 388 -12.90 14.67 -2.39
CA GLY A 388 -12.33 14.22 -3.65
C GLY A 388 -11.29 13.12 -3.44
N ASP A 389 -11.05 12.31 -4.47
CA ASP A 389 -10.03 11.27 -4.41
C ASP A 389 -8.61 11.87 -4.51
N GLY A 390 -7.62 11.21 -3.91
CA GLY A 390 -6.22 11.59 -4.07
C GLY A 390 -5.76 11.38 -5.52
N ILE A 391 -5.94 10.17 -6.04
CA ILE A 391 -5.65 9.81 -7.43
C ILE A 391 -6.82 8.99 -7.99
N GLN A 392 -7.44 9.43 -9.09
CA GLN A 392 -8.55 8.75 -9.75
C GLN A 392 -8.22 8.43 -11.22
N ALA A 393 -8.27 7.15 -11.59
CA ALA A 393 -7.87 6.63 -12.90
C ALA A 393 -8.96 5.73 -13.50
N MET A 394 -9.91 6.34 -14.23
CA MET A 394 -11.08 5.68 -14.83
C MET A 394 -11.01 5.48 -16.36
N SER A 395 -9.84 5.71 -16.99
CA SER A 395 -9.73 5.83 -18.45
C SER A 395 -9.25 4.55 -19.15
N GLY A 396 -9.54 3.37 -18.58
CA GLY A 396 -9.40 2.09 -19.27
C GLY A 396 -7.99 1.49 -19.32
N ASN A 397 -6.99 2.18 -18.77
CA ASN A 397 -5.61 1.68 -18.64
C ASN A 397 -5.30 1.23 -17.21
N SER A 398 -4.45 0.21 -17.08
CA SER A 398 -3.88 -0.16 -15.78
C SER A 398 -2.83 0.86 -15.34
N ASN A 399 -2.78 1.19 -14.04
CA ASN A 399 -1.68 1.96 -13.47
C ASN A 399 -0.41 1.10 -13.42
N VAL A 400 0.73 1.62 -13.89
CA VAL A 400 1.99 0.87 -13.99
C VAL A 400 3.11 1.65 -13.34
N ILE A 401 3.57 1.18 -12.18
CA ILE A 401 4.54 1.88 -11.31
C ILE A 401 5.80 1.02 -11.16
N THR A 402 6.92 1.50 -11.71
CA THR A 402 8.18 0.75 -11.83
C THR A 402 9.34 1.55 -11.25
N GLY A 403 9.85 1.18 -10.08
CA GLY A 403 10.95 1.92 -9.42
C GLY A 403 10.65 3.40 -9.15
N ALA A 404 9.42 3.72 -8.73
CA ALA A 404 8.93 5.05 -8.40
C ALA A 404 8.03 5.02 -7.14
N ASN A 405 7.77 6.19 -6.54
CA ASN A 405 6.86 6.37 -5.41
C ASN A 405 5.53 6.98 -5.88
N LEU A 406 4.41 6.33 -5.59
CA LEU A 406 3.05 6.83 -5.79
C LEU A 406 2.35 6.96 -4.44
N SER A 407 1.76 8.11 -4.16
CA SER A 407 1.02 8.39 -2.92
C SER A 407 -0.30 9.08 -3.23
N GLY A 408 -1.41 8.54 -2.74
CA GLY A 408 -2.74 9.14 -2.86
C GLY A 408 -3.41 9.32 -1.51
N VAL A 409 -3.97 10.50 -1.25
CA VAL A 409 -4.69 10.83 -0.02
C VAL A 409 -6.05 11.41 -0.41
N GLY A 410 -7.15 10.75 -0.06
CA GLY A 410 -8.49 11.27 -0.29
C GLY A 410 -8.86 12.36 0.72
N GLY A 411 -9.66 13.33 0.31
CA GLY A 411 -10.15 14.40 1.17
C GLY A 411 -11.31 13.97 2.06
N ASP A 412 -11.59 14.74 3.12
CA ASP A 412 -12.65 14.42 4.07
C ASP A 412 -14.05 14.74 3.49
N GLY A 413 -15.04 13.94 3.89
CA GLY A 413 -16.43 14.20 3.57
C GLY A 413 -16.99 15.42 4.31
N GLY A 414 -17.95 16.12 3.68
CA GLY A 414 -18.76 17.13 4.37
C GLY A 414 -19.59 16.52 5.50
N VAL A 415 -20.36 17.33 6.24
CA VAL A 415 -21.18 16.94 7.42
C VAL A 415 -21.95 15.61 7.28
N ASN A 416 -22.40 15.22 6.09
CA ASN A 416 -22.96 13.88 5.82
C ASN A 416 -22.35 13.18 4.57
N GLY A 417 -21.14 13.56 4.17
CA GLY A 417 -20.47 13.09 2.96
C GLY A 417 -19.51 11.92 3.21
N ASN A 418 -19.23 11.16 2.15
CA ASN A 418 -18.18 10.15 2.16
C ASN A 418 -16.79 10.81 2.16
N GLY A 419 -15.78 10.17 2.74
CA GLY A 419 -14.39 10.49 2.39
C GLY A 419 -14.07 10.06 0.96
N GLY A 420 -13.12 10.73 0.31
CA GLY A 420 -12.59 10.31 -0.99
C GLY A 420 -11.63 9.11 -0.85
N ASP A 421 -11.47 8.33 -1.92
CA ASP A 421 -10.49 7.25 -1.97
C ASP A 421 -9.06 7.83 -2.06
N GLY A 422 -8.07 7.14 -1.47
CA GLY A 422 -6.66 7.51 -1.62
C GLY A 422 -6.18 7.34 -3.05
N ILE A 423 -6.32 6.12 -3.58
CA ILE A 423 -6.08 5.78 -4.98
C ILE A 423 -7.26 4.94 -5.49
N GLN A 424 -7.95 5.39 -6.53
CA GLN A 424 -9.03 4.67 -7.22
C GLN A 424 -8.63 4.37 -8.67
N THR A 425 -8.86 3.14 -9.13
CA THR A 425 -8.85 2.81 -10.57
C THR A 425 -9.89 1.76 -10.92
N ASP A 426 -10.48 1.84 -12.13
CA ASP A 426 -11.38 0.83 -12.66
C ASP A 426 -10.64 -0.37 -13.32
N GLN A 427 -9.31 -0.31 -13.39
CA GLN A 427 -8.44 -1.30 -14.03
C GLN A 427 -7.53 -2.01 -13.02
N SER A 428 -6.43 -2.61 -13.47
CA SER A 428 -5.43 -3.26 -12.62
C SER A 428 -4.35 -2.27 -12.16
N LEU A 429 -3.67 -2.61 -11.06
CA LEU A 429 -2.53 -1.89 -10.52
C LEU A 429 -1.29 -2.80 -10.56
N SER A 430 -0.33 -2.47 -11.42
CA SER A 430 0.94 -3.22 -11.56
C SER A 430 2.09 -2.45 -10.93
N VAL A 431 2.80 -3.08 -10.01
CA VAL A 431 3.85 -2.46 -9.18
C VAL A 431 5.11 -3.32 -9.22
N SER A 432 6.24 -2.76 -9.64
CA SER A 432 7.47 -3.53 -9.89
C SER A 432 8.77 -2.84 -9.49
N ASN A 433 9.84 -3.63 -9.38
CA ASN A 433 11.23 -3.16 -9.29
C ASN A 433 11.47 -2.17 -8.14
N GLY A 434 11.02 -2.51 -6.92
CA GLY A 434 11.18 -1.67 -5.73
C GLY A 434 10.24 -0.46 -5.65
N ALA A 435 9.26 -0.33 -6.56
CA ALA A 435 8.24 0.71 -6.48
C ALA A 435 7.43 0.66 -5.18
N ARG A 436 6.90 1.81 -4.78
CA ARG A 436 6.06 1.97 -3.58
C ARG A 436 4.76 2.66 -3.95
N VAL A 437 3.64 2.06 -3.60
CA VAL A 437 2.30 2.64 -3.77
C VAL A 437 1.64 2.76 -2.40
N THR A 438 1.25 3.97 -2.01
CA THR A 438 0.57 4.26 -0.74
C THR A 438 -0.76 4.94 -1.03
N GLY A 439 -1.85 4.47 -0.42
CA GLY A 439 -3.17 5.09 -0.52
C GLY A 439 -3.80 5.26 0.86
N ALA A 440 -4.32 6.45 1.16
CA ALA A 440 -5.04 6.76 2.40
C ALA A 440 -6.40 7.38 2.05
N GLY A 441 -7.50 6.77 2.50
CA GLY A 441 -8.84 7.32 2.31
C GLY A 441 -9.15 8.45 3.30
N GLY A 442 -9.93 9.44 2.88
CA GLY A 442 -10.37 10.54 3.74
C GLY A 442 -11.46 10.13 4.72
N GLU A 443 -11.72 10.93 5.75
CA GLU A 443 -12.70 10.60 6.78
C GLU A 443 -14.16 10.75 6.30
N GLY A 444 -14.98 9.75 6.60
CA GLY A 444 -16.42 9.76 6.40
C GLY A 444 -17.13 10.47 7.54
N ASN A 445 -18.08 11.35 7.21
CA ASN A 445 -18.76 12.22 8.17
C ASN A 445 -20.28 12.02 8.13
N GLY A 446 -20.91 12.15 9.30
CA GLY A 446 -22.36 11.95 9.44
C GLY A 446 -22.79 10.56 8.99
N ALA A 447 -23.67 10.47 7.99
CA ALA A 447 -24.10 9.19 7.41
C ALA A 447 -23.23 8.69 6.23
N GLY A 448 -22.28 9.50 5.74
CA GLY A 448 -21.38 9.11 4.65
C GLY A 448 -20.29 8.14 5.13
N ILE A 449 -19.68 7.40 4.20
CA ILE A 449 -18.74 6.29 4.43
C ILE A 449 -17.28 6.79 4.38
N GLY A 450 -16.36 6.19 5.15
CA GLY A 450 -14.92 6.52 5.08
C GLY A 450 -14.29 6.04 3.76
N GLY A 451 -13.35 6.80 3.20
CA GLY A 451 -12.75 6.50 1.90
C GLY A 451 -11.89 5.24 1.89
N THR A 452 -11.76 4.56 0.76
CA THR A 452 -10.86 3.41 0.59
C THR A 452 -9.41 3.89 0.53
N GLY A 453 -8.46 3.16 1.12
CA GLY A 453 -7.04 3.46 0.93
C GLY A 453 -6.63 3.29 -0.52
N ILE A 454 -6.81 2.08 -1.06
CA ILE A 454 -6.60 1.76 -2.47
C ILE A 454 -7.80 0.94 -2.98
N LEU A 455 -8.49 1.41 -4.02
CA LEU A 455 -9.59 0.73 -4.71
C LEU A 455 -9.19 0.35 -6.15
N VAL A 456 -9.30 -0.93 -6.50
CA VAL A 456 -8.87 -1.49 -7.79
C VAL A 456 -9.98 -2.33 -8.44
N GLY A 457 -10.48 -1.89 -9.59
CA GLY A 457 -11.57 -2.52 -10.33
C GLY A 457 -11.20 -3.82 -11.06
N LYS A 458 -9.91 -4.18 -11.11
CA LYS A 458 -9.41 -5.48 -11.56
C LYS A 458 -8.38 -6.04 -10.57
N ASP A 459 -7.12 -6.22 -10.97
CA ASP A 459 -6.11 -6.99 -10.24
C ASP A 459 -5.02 -6.12 -9.62
N ILE A 460 -4.40 -6.57 -8.53
CA ILE A 460 -3.12 -6.04 -8.04
C ILE A 460 -2.01 -7.05 -8.35
N THR A 461 -0.94 -6.61 -9.02
CA THR A 461 0.26 -7.42 -9.28
C THR A 461 1.49 -6.72 -8.70
N ALA A 462 2.09 -7.27 -7.64
CA ALA A 462 3.28 -6.74 -7.00
C ALA A 462 4.49 -7.65 -7.23
N THR A 463 5.59 -7.12 -7.78
CA THR A 463 6.78 -7.92 -8.14
C THR A 463 8.12 -7.27 -7.78
N GLY A 464 9.11 -8.08 -7.43
CA GLY A 464 10.52 -7.66 -7.40
C GLY A 464 10.84 -6.55 -6.40
N GLY A 465 10.48 -6.75 -5.13
CA GLY A 465 10.69 -5.81 -4.04
C GLY A 465 9.66 -4.68 -3.95
N ALA A 466 8.56 -4.77 -4.70
CA ALA A 466 7.48 -3.80 -4.67
C ALA A 466 6.79 -3.74 -3.29
N ALA A 467 6.25 -2.57 -2.93
CA ALA A 467 5.42 -2.39 -1.75
C ALA A 467 4.10 -1.68 -2.10
N VAL A 468 2.97 -2.23 -1.65
CA VAL A 468 1.62 -1.65 -1.78
C VAL A 468 1.03 -1.49 -0.38
N THR A 469 0.55 -0.31 -0.02
CA THR A 469 0.02 -0.02 1.32
C THR A 469 -1.24 0.82 1.25
N GLY A 470 -2.37 0.29 1.73
CA GLY A 470 -3.65 0.98 1.75
C GLY A 470 -4.19 1.16 3.16
N THR A 471 -4.59 2.38 3.52
CA THR A 471 -5.21 2.73 4.81
C THR A 471 -6.59 3.32 4.57
N GLY A 472 -7.64 2.68 5.11
CA GLY A 472 -9.01 3.17 5.00
C GLY A 472 -9.25 4.38 5.90
N GLY A 473 -10.07 5.32 5.42
CA GLY A 473 -10.49 6.48 6.18
C GLY A 473 -11.43 6.11 7.32
N ASN A 474 -11.30 6.80 8.46
CA ASN A 474 -12.17 6.60 9.61
C ASN A 474 -13.62 7.02 9.28
N ASN A 475 -14.57 6.65 10.14
CA ASN A 475 -15.90 7.24 10.12
C ASN A 475 -16.22 7.96 11.44
N GLN A 476 -16.44 9.27 11.39
CA GLN A 476 -16.76 10.07 12.59
C GLN A 476 -18.25 10.06 12.96
N GLY A 477 -19.11 9.38 12.19
CA GLY A 477 -20.55 9.30 12.38
C GLY A 477 -21.11 7.88 12.23
N THR A 478 -22.30 7.81 11.62
CA THR A 478 -23.15 6.61 11.46
C THR A 478 -23.01 5.93 10.09
N GLY A 479 -22.01 6.27 9.28
CA GLY A 479 -21.65 5.51 8.07
C GLY A 479 -20.60 4.43 8.36
N ALA A 480 -20.35 3.51 7.43
CA ALA A 480 -19.27 2.53 7.57
C ALA A 480 -17.88 3.17 7.43
N SER A 481 -16.83 2.53 7.94
CA SER A 481 -15.45 3.01 7.79
C SER A 481 -14.81 2.44 6.52
N GLY A 482 -13.78 3.12 6.01
CA GLY A 482 -13.12 2.77 4.76
C GLY A 482 -12.28 1.49 4.84
N ILE A 483 -12.16 0.78 3.72
CA ILE A 483 -11.33 -0.42 3.59
C ILE A 483 -9.88 -0.02 3.28
N GLY A 484 -8.90 -0.75 3.79
CA GLY A 484 -7.48 -0.51 3.51
C GLY A 484 -7.14 -0.68 2.03
N ILE A 485 -7.27 -1.91 1.52
CA ILE A 485 -7.14 -2.24 0.10
C ILE A 485 -8.38 -3.02 -0.35
N LYS A 486 -9.07 -2.55 -1.38
CA LYS A 486 -10.21 -3.24 -2.01
C LYS A 486 -9.92 -3.59 -3.47
N VAL A 487 -10.17 -4.84 -3.86
CA VAL A 487 -9.84 -5.39 -5.18
C VAL A 487 -11.00 -6.21 -5.72
N ALA A 488 -11.46 -5.91 -6.93
CA ALA A 488 -12.59 -6.62 -7.56
C ALA A 488 -12.19 -7.91 -8.32
N GLY A 489 -10.93 -7.99 -8.76
CA GLY A 489 -10.30 -9.17 -9.36
C GLY A 489 -9.43 -9.94 -8.34
N THR A 490 -8.16 -10.12 -8.66
CA THR A 490 -7.19 -10.93 -7.87
C THR A 490 -6.03 -10.11 -7.28
N ILE A 491 -5.35 -10.66 -6.28
CA ILE A 491 -4.06 -10.14 -5.78
C ILE A 491 -2.96 -11.17 -6.02
N GLN A 492 -1.87 -10.74 -6.66
CA GLN A 492 -0.71 -11.57 -6.98
C GLN A 492 0.57 -10.90 -6.46
N SER A 493 1.29 -11.55 -5.55
CA SER A 493 2.53 -11.03 -4.95
C SER A 493 3.70 -11.97 -5.18
N ASN A 494 4.81 -11.46 -5.73
CA ASN A 494 6.03 -12.22 -5.95
C ASN A 494 7.26 -11.44 -5.44
N ASN A 495 7.93 -11.94 -4.40
CA ASN A 495 9.00 -11.24 -3.68
C ASN A 495 8.62 -9.78 -3.36
N SER A 496 7.43 -9.56 -2.79
CA SER A 496 6.85 -8.22 -2.62
C SER A 496 6.01 -8.09 -1.34
N GLN A 497 5.68 -6.85 -0.96
CA GLN A 497 4.94 -6.51 0.26
C GLN A 497 3.59 -5.88 -0.08
N ILE A 498 2.50 -6.37 0.52
CA ILE A 498 1.15 -5.80 0.39
C ILE A 498 0.55 -5.65 1.79
N SER A 499 0.12 -4.46 2.18
CA SER A 499 -0.40 -4.18 3.53
C SER A 499 -1.67 -3.33 3.49
N GLY A 500 -2.80 -3.92 3.88
CA GLY A 500 -4.07 -3.21 4.06
C GLY A 500 -4.39 -2.96 5.53
N THR A 501 -4.90 -1.78 5.86
CA THR A 501 -5.38 -1.42 7.20
C THR A 501 -6.71 -0.69 7.11
N GLY A 502 -7.76 -1.23 7.71
CA GLY A 502 -9.10 -0.64 7.69
C GLY A 502 -9.24 0.58 8.58
N GLY A 503 -10.09 1.51 8.16
CA GLY A 503 -10.45 2.69 8.94
C GLY A 503 -11.26 2.32 10.18
N SER A 504 -11.06 3.07 11.27
CA SER A 504 -11.78 2.84 12.52
C SER A 504 -13.12 3.56 12.54
N GLY A 505 -14.13 2.92 13.11
CA GLY A 505 -15.46 3.51 13.26
C GLY A 505 -15.55 4.42 14.49
N SER A 506 -16.49 5.35 14.47
CA SER A 506 -16.94 6.12 15.64
C SER A 506 -18.30 5.63 16.13
N ALA A 507 -19.29 5.47 15.23
CA ALA A 507 -20.62 4.95 15.60
C ALA A 507 -21.02 3.60 14.98
N THR A 508 -20.11 2.91 14.27
CA THR A 508 -20.44 1.83 13.32
C THR A 508 -19.37 0.74 13.22
N ASN A 509 -19.63 -0.23 12.32
CA ASN A 509 -18.66 -1.19 11.84
C ASN A 509 -17.44 -0.47 11.21
N ALA A 510 -16.26 -0.99 11.53
CA ALA A 510 -15.03 -0.59 10.90
C ALA A 510 -14.84 -1.26 9.52
N GLY A 511 -13.83 -0.81 8.77
CA GLY A 511 -13.49 -1.37 7.47
C GLY A 511 -12.50 -2.52 7.55
N ASP A 512 -12.46 -3.34 6.52
CA ASP A 512 -11.50 -4.45 6.39
C ASP A 512 -10.08 -3.95 6.10
N GLY A 513 -9.08 -4.75 6.44
CA GLY A 513 -7.69 -4.53 6.03
C GLY A 513 -7.53 -4.70 4.52
N ILE A 514 -7.76 -5.92 4.03
CA ILE A 514 -7.79 -6.27 2.60
C ILE A 514 -9.13 -6.93 2.29
N ASN A 515 -9.82 -6.49 1.24
CA ASN A 515 -11.07 -7.09 0.77
C ASN A 515 -10.95 -7.42 -0.73
N ILE A 516 -11.12 -8.70 -1.09
CA ILE A 516 -11.05 -9.20 -2.47
C ILE A 516 -12.43 -9.73 -2.87
N GLU A 517 -13.16 -9.00 -3.73
CA GLU A 517 -14.52 -9.42 -4.13
C GLU A 517 -14.50 -10.60 -5.11
N ASN A 518 -13.41 -10.78 -5.87
CA ASN A 518 -13.23 -11.81 -6.89
C ASN A 518 -14.46 -12.01 -7.80
N ILE A 519 -14.98 -10.91 -8.35
CA ILE A 519 -16.25 -10.88 -9.12
C ILE A 519 -16.18 -11.80 -10.35
N GLN A 520 -14.98 -12.04 -10.89
CA GLN A 520 -14.75 -12.92 -12.04
C GLN A 520 -14.72 -14.42 -11.69
N GLY A 521 -14.73 -14.80 -10.41
CA GLY A 521 -14.62 -16.20 -9.97
C GLY A 521 -13.28 -16.86 -10.32
N THR A 522 -12.23 -16.05 -10.46
CA THR A 522 -10.87 -16.48 -10.78
C THR A 522 -10.19 -17.14 -9.58
N SER A 523 -9.39 -18.18 -9.82
CA SER A 523 -8.70 -18.93 -8.77
C SER A 523 -7.24 -19.19 -9.19
N PRO A 524 -6.24 -18.92 -8.33
CA PRO A 524 -6.36 -18.33 -6.99
C PRO A 524 -6.84 -16.87 -7.03
N ALA A 525 -7.55 -16.45 -5.97
CA ALA A 525 -7.94 -15.06 -5.77
C ALA A 525 -6.83 -14.25 -5.07
N LEU A 526 -6.02 -14.94 -4.27
CA LEU A 526 -4.84 -14.41 -3.59
C LEU A 526 -3.69 -15.38 -3.81
N SER A 527 -2.60 -14.94 -4.46
CA SER A 527 -1.38 -15.72 -4.60
C SER A 527 -0.15 -14.98 -4.05
N SER A 528 0.68 -15.71 -3.31
CA SER A 528 1.84 -15.18 -2.59
C SER A 528 3.04 -16.11 -2.79
N GLN A 529 4.10 -15.60 -3.41
CA GLN A 529 5.26 -16.40 -3.85
C GLN A 529 6.61 -15.73 -3.55
N ASN A 530 7.65 -16.56 -3.37
CA ASN A 530 9.07 -16.18 -3.29
C ASN A 530 9.39 -15.14 -2.19
N GLY A 531 9.07 -15.42 -0.93
CA GLY A 531 9.33 -14.51 0.19
C GLY A 531 8.41 -13.30 0.26
N SER A 532 7.22 -13.39 -0.33
CA SER A 532 6.21 -12.31 -0.26
C SER A 532 5.64 -12.16 1.15
N VAL A 533 5.18 -10.95 1.48
CA VAL A 533 4.51 -10.65 2.75
C VAL A 533 3.21 -9.90 2.46
N ILE A 534 2.08 -10.54 2.77
CA ILE A 534 0.73 -9.96 2.63
C ILE A 534 0.13 -9.80 4.02
N LYS A 535 -0.32 -8.59 4.37
CA LYS A 535 -0.89 -8.28 5.68
C LYS A 535 -2.21 -7.53 5.58
N GLY A 536 -3.25 -8.05 6.22
CA GLY A 536 -4.53 -7.37 6.41
C GLY A 536 -4.79 -7.08 7.89
N ILE A 537 -5.14 -5.83 8.22
CA ILE A 537 -5.50 -5.39 9.57
C ILE A 537 -6.89 -4.74 9.52
N GLY A 538 -7.88 -5.34 10.17
CA GLY A 538 -9.21 -4.77 10.30
C GLY A 538 -9.21 -3.53 11.21
N GLY A 539 -10.02 -2.53 10.87
CA GLY A 539 -10.20 -1.35 11.71
C GLY A 539 -10.99 -1.67 12.98
N LYS A 540 -10.89 -0.81 14.01
CA LYS A 540 -11.59 -1.00 15.29
C LYS A 540 -13.01 -0.43 15.26
N GLY A 541 -13.98 -1.20 15.73
CA GLY A 541 -15.36 -0.75 15.91
C GLY A 541 -15.47 0.34 16.98
N GLY A 542 -16.18 1.43 16.68
CA GLY A 542 -16.25 2.61 17.56
C GLY A 542 -17.30 2.53 18.65
N ALA A 543 -18.56 2.34 18.24
CA ALA A 543 -19.69 2.35 19.16
C ALA A 543 -19.91 1.02 19.87
N ALA A 544 -20.70 1.12 20.94
CA ALA A 544 -21.41 0.07 21.66
C ALA A 544 -22.09 -1.04 20.82
N SER A 545 -22.12 -0.97 19.50
CA SER A 545 -22.67 -2.01 18.60
C SER A 545 -21.97 -2.02 17.22
N GLY A 546 -20.79 -1.41 17.11
CA GLY A 546 -20.00 -1.40 15.88
C GLY A 546 -19.02 -2.57 15.88
N ASN A 547 -19.11 -3.44 14.88
CA ASN A 547 -18.21 -4.58 14.76
C ASN A 547 -16.80 -4.14 14.33
N GLY A 548 -15.79 -4.92 14.70
CA GLY A 548 -14.47 -4.80 14.08
C GLY A 548 -14.52 -5.21 12.60
N GLY A 549 -13.62 -4.65 11.80
CA GLY A 549 -13.42 -5.11 10.41
C GLY A 549 -12.59 -6.39 10.37
N ASN A 550 -12.66 -7.13 9.28
CA ASN A 550 -11.84 -8.33 9.09
C ASN A 550 -10.40 -7.94 8.71
N GLY A 551 -9.43 -8.82 9.01
CA GLY A 551 -8.06 -8.63 8.54
C GLY A 551 -7.97 -8.77 7.02
N ILE A 552 -8.34 -9.95 6.51
CA ILE A 552 -8.47 -10.25 5.07
C ILE A 552 -9.83 -10.89 4.81
N THR A 553 -10.61 -10.33 3.89
CA THR A 553 -11.91 -10.87 3.43
C THR A 553 -11.82 -11.30 1.96
N ILE A 554 -12.39 -12.45 1.59
CA ILE A 554 -12.57 -12.84 0.18
C ILE A 554 -14.05 -13.15 -0.10
N GLY A 555 -14.71 -12.29 -0.86
CA GLY A 555 -16.18 -12.21 -1.00
C GLY A 555 -16.88 -13.36 -1.74
N ASN A 556 -16.17 -14.43 -2.08
CA ASN A 556 -16.73 -15.66 -2.65
C ASN A 556 -15.99 -16.89 -2.11
N ALA A 557 -16.22 -17.16 -0.83
CA ALA A 557 -15.47 -18.11 -0.01
C ALA A 557 -15.61 -19.60 -0.40
N GLN A 558 -16.46 -19.98 -1.35
CA GLN A 558 -16.60 -21.40 -1.74
C GLN A 558 -15.79 -21.80 -2.99
N ILE A 559 -15.08 -20.84 -3.61
CA ILE A 559 -14.33 -21.05 -4.88
C ILE A 559 -12.96 -20.35 -4.88
N SER A 560 -12.80 -19.31 -4.07
CA SER A 560 -11.66 -18.38 -4.14
C SER A 560 -10.45 -18.86 -3.35
N LEU A 561 -9.57 -19.63 -3.99
CA LEU A 561 -8.37 -20.22 -3.37
C LEU A 561 -7.34 -19.15 -2.95
N ILE A 562 -6.72 -19.36 -1.79
CA ILE A 562 -5.44 -18.76 -1.41
C ILE A 562 -4.31 -19.74 -1.75
N GLU A 563 -3.36 -19.32 -2.58
CA GLU A 563 -2.10 -20.05 -2.83
C GLU A 563 -0.94 -19.32 -2.14
N ASN A 564 -0.22 -20.02 -1.24
CA ASN A 564 0.90 -19.43 -0.50
C ASN A 564 2.16 -20.31 -0.54
N GLY A 565 3.13 -19.96 -1.39
CA GLY A 565 4.40 -20.67 -1.57
C GLY A 565 5.61 -19.88 -1.06
N ASP A 566 6.37 -20.43 -0.12
CA ASP A 566 7.58 -19.81 0.49
C ASP A 566 7.35 -18.35 0.95
N SER A 567 6.14 -18.04 1.45
CA SER A 567 5.68 -16.67 1.68
C SER A 567 4.81 -16.55 2.94
N THR A 568 4.61 -15.32 3.41
CA THR A 568 3.84 -15.00 4.63
C THR A 568 2.53 -14.29 4.30
N ILE A 569 1.41 -14.81 4.80
CA ILE A 569 0.11 -14.13 4.81
C ILE A 569 -0.32 -13.94 6.26
N THR A 570 -0.76 -12.73 6.63
CA THR A 570 -1.21 -12.43 8.00
C THR A 570 -2.46 -11.59 8.00
N GLY A 571 -3.56 -12.16 8.49
CA GLY A 571 -4.77 -11.44 8.84
C GLY A 571 -4.85 -11.11 10.33
N THR A 572 -5.39 -9.95 10.66
CA THR A 572 -5.67 -9.53 12.05
C THR A 572 -6.96 -8.74 12.08
N GLY A 573 -8.01 -9.29 12.68
CA GLY A 573 -9.30 -8.64 12.80
C GLY A 573 -9.27 -7.50 13.81
N GLY A 574 -10.13 -6.51 13.60
CA GLY A 574 -10.30 -5.42 14.55
C GLY A 574 -11.16 -5.83 15.74
N ASP A 575 -10.91 -5.22 16.91
CA ASP A 575 -11.84 -5.36 18.03
C ASP A 575 -13.18 -4.70 17.72
N GLY A 576 -14.27 -5.24 18.29
CA GLY A 576 -15.57 -4.58 18.36
C GLY A 576 -15.59 -3.39 19.33
N GLY A 577 -16.56 -2.49 19.14
CA GLY A 577 -16.77 -1.34 20.02
C GLY A 577 -17.56 -1.67 21.29
N SER A 578 -17.32 -0.90 22.35
CA SER A 578 -17.60 -1.29 23.75
C SER A 578 -18.68 -0.47 24.45
N SER A 579 -19.50 -1.10 25.29
CA SER A 579 -20.27 -0.43 26.35
C SER A 579 -20.73 -1.38 27.47
N ASN A 580 -21.43 -0.82 28.47
CA ASN A 580 -22.04 -1.55 29.58
C ASN A 580 -23.38 -2.23 29.24
N THR A 581 -23.95 -2.04 28.04
CA THR A 581 -25.31 -2.54 27.69
C THR A 581 -25.39 -3.31 26.37
N THR A 582 -24.45 -3.06 25.47
CA THR A 582 -24.24 -3.76 24.19
C THR A 582 -22.75 -3.67 23.83
N SER A 583 -22.24 -4.59 23.00
CA SER A 583 -20.96 -4.41 22.29
C SER A 583 -21.07 -4.93 20.86
N GLY A 584 -20.22 -4.45 19.96
CA GLY A 584 -20.01 -5.10 18.66
C GLY A 584 -19.21 -6.41 18.81
N SER A 585 -19.27 -7.26 17.78
CA SER A 585 -18.40 -8.42 17.64
C SER A 585 -16.97 -8.01 17.27
N GLY A 586 -16.02 -8.92 17.46
CA GLY A 586 -14.76 -8.85 16.73
C GLY A 586 -14.97 -9.03 15.22
N GLY A 587 -14.01 -8.59 14.41
CA GLY A 587 -13.83 -9.08 13.05
C GLY A 587 -12.87 -10.28 13.04
N SER A 588 -12.99 -11.16 12.04
CA SER A 588 -12.11 -12.32 11.92
C SER A 588 -10.73 -11.92 11.38
N GLY A 589 -9.69 -12.69 11.74
CA GLY A 589 -8.35 -12.51 11.23
C GLY A 589 -8.32 -12.67 9.72
N MET A 590 -8.83 -13.80 9.24
CA MET A 590 -9.10 -14.05 7.83
C MET A 590 -10.50 -14.68 7.70
N ASP A 591 -11.30 -14.17 6.77
CA ASP A 591 -12.63 -14.65 6.40
C ASP A 591 -12.63 -14.90 4.88
N VAL A 592 -12.26 -16.12 4.50
CA VAL A 592 -11.67 -16.42 3.19
C VAL A 592 -12.21 -17.70 2.57
N GLY A 593 -11.83 -17.98 1.33
CA GLY A 593 -12.11 -19.26 0.70
C GLY A 593 -11.09 -20.35 1.01
N PRO A 594 -11.07 -21.45 0.24
CA PRO A 594 -10.14 -22.56 0.45
C PRO A 594 -8.68 -22.11 0.51
N ILE A 595 -7.85 -22.87 1.22
CA ILE A 595 -6.47 -22.49 1.52
C ILE A 595 -5.51 -23.62 1.12
N ASP A 596 -4.64 -23.37 0.14
CA ASP A 596 -3.50 -24.23 -0.21
C ASP A 596 -2.18 -23.58 0.23
N ASN A 597 -1.58 -24.12 1.29
CA ASN A 597 -0.34 -23.59 1.89
C ASN A 597 0.86 -24.51 1.58
N THR A 598 1.79 -24.05 0.74
CA THR A 598 2.86 -24.87 0.13
C THR A 598 4.27 -24.33 0.36
N ASP A 599 5.28 -25.16 0.11
CA ASP A 599 6.68 -24.75 -0.03
C ASP A 599 7.23 -23.92 1.16
N ASN A 600 6.87 -24.28 2.40
CA ASN A 600 7.19 -23.57 3.65
C ASN A 600 6.39 -22.26 3.89
N GLY A 601 5.29 -22.07 3.18
CA GLY A 601 4.35 -20.97 3.38
C GLY A 601 3.86 -20.86 4.83
N THR A 602 3.78 -19.63 5.33
CA THR A 602 3.26 -19.31 6.67
C THR A 602 2.00 -18.47 6.57
N ILE A 603 0.89 -18.99 7.09
CA ILE A 603 -0.41 -18.31 7.17
C ILE A 603 -0.74 -18.06 8.64
N THR A 604 -1.15 -16.84 8.99
CA THR A 604 -1.49 -16.48 10.38
C THR A 604 -2.76 -15.63 10.43
N GLY A 605 -3.72 -16.05 11.25
CA GLY A 605 -4.95 -15.31 11.51
C GLY A 605 -5.13 -15.03 12.99
N ASN A 606 -5.47 -13.78 13.33
CA ASN A 606 -5.80 -13.38 14.70
C ASN A 606 -7.15 -12.67 14.70
N GLY A 607 -8.14 -13.24 15.37
CA GLY A 607 -9.46 -12.64 15.53
C GLY A 607 -9.44 -11.44 16.48
N GLY A 608 -10.28 -10.45 16.18
CA GLY A 608 -10.50 -9.32 17.07
C GLY A 608 -11.40 -9.70 18.24
N ASN A 609 -11.24 -9.00 19.38
CA ASN A 609 -12.09 -9.24 20.55
C ASN A 609 -13.44 -8.53 20.38
N ALA A 610 -14.51 -9.09 20.93
CA ALA A 610 -15.72 -8.31 21.16
C ALA A 610 -15.43 -7.18 22.15
N GLY A 611 -16.15 -6.05 22.03
CA GLY A 611 -15.83 -4.85 22.80
C GLY A 611 -15.93 -4.97 24.32
N ASN A 612 -16.55 -6.03 24.85
CA ASN A 612 -16.69 -6.28 26.30
C ASN A 612 -16.72 -7.80 26.58
N SER A 613 -15.63 -8.50 26.24
CA SER A 613 -15.44 -9.96 26.34
C SER A 613 -15.95 -10.60 27.63
N ASP A 614 -15.83 -9.90 28.76
CA ASP A 614 -16.04 -10.45 30.10
C ASP A 614 -17.53 -10.59 30.48
N GLN A 615 -18.47 -10.28 29.58
CA GLN A 615 -19.92 -10.26 29.87
C GLN A 615 -20.76 -11.08 28.89
N THR A 616 -21.74 -11.79 29.44
CA THR A 616 -22.74 -12.64 28.75
C THR A 616 -23.67 -11.91 27.77
N ASN A 617 -23.59 -10.58 27.73
CA ASN A 617 -24.42 -9.70 26.91
C ASN A 617 -23.59 -8.93 25.86
N SER A 618 -22.36 -9.36 25.60
CA SER A 618 -21.49 -8.80 24.55
C SER A 618 -21.83 -9.39 23.17
N GLY A 619 -21.10 -8.96 22.14
CA GLY A 619 -21.02 -9.65 20.85
C GLY A 619 -19.99 -10.78 20.90
N ASP A 620 -19.93 -11.58 19.84
CA ASP A 620 -19.03 -12.74 19.77
C ASP A 620 -17.62 -12.33 19.31
N GLY A 621 -16.63 -13.18 19.61
CA GLY A 621 -15.26 -12.98 19.11
C GLY A 621 -15.16 -13.28 17.62
N GLY A 622 -14.27 -12.60 16.90
CA GLY A 622 -13.95 -13.00 15.52
C GLY A 622 -13.00 -14.20 15.51
N ASP A 623 -13.03 -15.02 14.46
CA ASP A 623 -12.16 -16.19 14.35
C ASP A 623 -10.73 -15.80 14.01
N GLY A 624 -9.76 -16.66 14.31
CA GLY A 624 -8.40 -16.52 13.78
C GLY A 624 -8.42 -16.67 12.26
N ILE A 625 -8.90 -17.81 11.79
CA ILE A 625 -9.08 -18.14 10.38
C ILE A 625 -10.45 -18.79 10.20
N HIS A 626 -11.29 -18.21 9.36
CA HIS A 626 -12.54 -18.80 8.87
C HIS A 626 -12.38 -19.07 7.37
N SER A 627 -12.61 -20.32 6.96
CA SER A 627 -12.48 -20.78 5.56
C SER A 627 -13.79 -21.40 5.07
N GLY A 628 -14.42 -20.80 4.06
CA GLY A 628 -15.65 -21.31 3.42
C GLY A 628 -15.45 -22.58 2.56
N GLY A 629 -14.44 -23.38 2.88
CA GLY A 629 -14.07 -24.62 2.20
C GLY A 629 -12.75 -25.20 2.75
N ASP A 630 -12.20 -26.18 2.03
CA ASP A 630 -11.07 -27.01 2.49
C ASP A 630 -9.80 -26.21 2.84
N ILE A 631 -9.08 -26.66 3.87
CA ILE A 631 -7.76 -26.15 4.28
C ILE A 631 -6.71 -27.24 4.09
N ASN A 632 -5.83 -27.07 3.10
CA ASN A 632 -4.72 -27.97 2.81
C ASN A 632 -3.38 -27.34 3.25
N ASN A 633 -2.71 -27.96 4.22
CA ASN A 633 -1.38 -27.56 4.67
C ASN A 633 -0.34 -28.63 4.33
N SER A 634 0.59 -28.33 3.42
CA SER A 634 1.58 -29.32 2.97
C SER A 634 2.79 -29.46 3.91
N ASP A 635 3.68 -30.39 3.57
CA ASP A 635 5.00 -30.53 4.18
C ASP A 635 5.77 -29.19 4.18
N GLY A 636 6.45 -28.89 5.29
CA GLY A 636 7.19 -27.65 5.58
C GLY A 636 6.33 -26.43 5.97
N SER A 637 5.06 -26.42 5.59
CA SER A 637 4.17 -25.25 5.67
C SER A 637 3.46 -25.11 7.02
N ASN A 638 3.14 -23.87 7.42
CA ASN A 638 2.60 -23.54 8.75
C ASN A 638 1.32 -22.71 8.67
N ILE A 639 0.27 -23.11 9.38
CA ILE A 639 -0.95 -22.32 9.61
C ILE A 639 -1.11 -22.07 11.11
N THR A 640 -1.42 -20.85 11.51
CA THR A 640 -1.72 -20.49 12.90
C THR A 640 -2.95 -19.60 13.00
N GLY A 641 -3.94 -20.00 13.79
CA GLY A 641 -5.17 -19.25 14.01
C GLY A 641 -5.46 -19.04 15.49
N ASN A 642 -5.68 -17.79 15.89
CA ASN A 642 -6.02 -17.42 17.26
C ASN A 642 -7.36 -16.67 17.27
N GLY A 643 -8.38 -17.24 17.91
CA GLY A 643 -9.72 -16.66 18.01
C GLY A 643 -9.80 -15.52 19.03
N GLY A 644 -10.67 -14.56 18.76
CA GLY A 644 -10.95 -13.41 19.62
C GLY A 644 -11.85 -13.77 20.80
N ASN A 645 -11.69 -13.05 21.92
CA ASN A 645 -12.53 -13.24 23.11
C ASN A 645 -13.88 -12.54 22.95
N GLY A 646 -14.99 -13.12 23.44
CA GLY A 646 -16.34 -12.58 23.23
C GLY A 646 -17.43 -13.24 24.07
N LYS A 647 -18.71 -12.90 23.80
CA LYS A 647 -19.88 -13.52 24.46
C LYS A 647 -19.83 -15.03 24.31
N ASP A 648 -19.75 -15.48 23.07
CA ASP A 648 -19.20 -16.79 22.71
C ASP A 648 -17.85 -16.49 22.03
N GLY A 649 -16.85 -17.37 22.22
CA GLY A 649 -15.49 -17.13 21.74
C GLY A 649 -15.34 -17.49 20.27
N GLY A 650 -14.58 -16.70 19.50
CA GLY A 650 -14.25 -17.04 18.11
C GLY A 650 -13.28 -18.23 18.06
N ASP A 651 -13.30 -18.99 16.97
CA ASP A 651 -12.47 -20.17 16.80
C ASP A 651 -11.02 -19.80 16.46
N GLY A 652 -10.08 -20.69 16.77
CA GLY A 652 -8.71 -20.55 16.29
C GLY A 652 -8.66 -20.68 14.76
N ILE A 653 -9.13 -21.82 14.25
CA ILE A 653 -9.26 -22.13 12.83
C ILE A 653 -10.59 -22.85 12.64
N HIS A 654 -11.42 -22.38 11.71
CA HIS A 654 -12.71 -22.93 11.32
C HIS A 654 -12.74 -23.22 9.81
N SER A 655 -13.41 -24.29 9.39
CA SER A 655 -13.57 -24.68 7.99
C SER A 655 -14.96 -25.27 7.70
N ASP A 656 -15.67 -24.70 6.72
CA ASP A 656 -16.89 -25.30 6.13
C ASP A 656 -16.57 -26.63 5.39
N GLY A 657 -15.29 -26.92 5.15
CA GLY A 657 -14.79 -28.08 4.44
C GLY A 657 -13.94 -28.99 5.32
N ASN A 658 -12.97 -29.66 4.70
CA ASN A 658 -12.06 -30.59 5.35
C ASN A 658 -10.74 -29.88 5.75
N ILE A 659 -10.03 -30.42 6.75
CA ILE A 659 -8.69 -29.93 7.12
C ILE A 659 -7.64 -31.04 6.96
N ASP A 660 -6.83 -30.94 5.91
CA ASP A 660 -5.75 -31.87 5.58
C ASP A 660 -4.38 -31.25 5.93
N ASN A 661 -3.63 -31.88 6.85
CA ASN A 661 -2.33 -31.41 7.35
C ASN A 661 -1.22 -32.46 7.15
N GLY A 662 -0.38 -32.24 6.16
CA GLY A 662 0.83 -33.03 5.87
C GLY A 662 0.82 -33.63 4.47
N GLY A 663 2.02 -33.81 3.91
CA GLY A 663 2.21 -34.47 2.62
C GLY A 663 2.68 -35.91 2.77
N THR A 664 3.75 -36.25 2.05
CA THR A 664 4.33 -37.61 2.03
C THR A 664 5.76 -37.66 2.59
N SER A 665 6.33 -36.52 3.00
CA SER A 665 7.63 -36.41 3.66
C SER A 665 7.51 -36.74 5.16
N THR A 666 8.53 -37.41 5.69
CA THR A 666 8.70 -37.66 7.14
C THR A 666 9.73 -36.72 7.78
N ASN A 667 10.33 -35.81 7.00
CA ASN A 667 11.40 -34.92 7.45
C ASN A 667 10.93 -33.48 7.67
N ASP A 668 10.00 -33.01 6.83
CA ASP A 668 9.55 -31.62 6.77
C ASP A 668 8.05 -31.57 7.12
N ALA A 669 7.71 -31.86 8.38
CA ALA A 669 6.31 -31.94 8.79
C ALA A 669 5.66 -30.54 8.84
N GLY A 670 4.57 -30.34 8.09
CA GLY A 670 3.75 -29.13 8.20
C GLY A 670 3.11 -28.98 9.58
N THR A 671 2.74 -27.76 9.99
CA THR A 671 2.07 -27.51 11.27
C THR A 671 0.78 -26.70 11.15
N ILE A 672 -0.23 -27.09 11.93
CA ILE A 672 -1.46 -26.31 12.13
C ILE A 672 -1.62 -26.05 13.63
N THR A 673 -1.71 -24.80 14.05
CA THR A 673 -1.94 -24.42 15.45
C THR A 673 -3.19 -23.58 15.55
N GLY A 674 -4.17 -24.03 16.33
CA GLY A 674 -5.44 -23.37 16.52
C GLY A 674 -5.74 -23.13 17.99
N GLN A 675 -6.07 -21.89 18.35
CA GLN A 675 -6.32 -21.46 19.73
C GLN A 675 -7.60 -20.62 19.80
N GLY A 676 -8.69 -21.20 20.31
CA GLY A 676 -9.99 -20.55 20.41
C GLY A 676 -10.04 -19.49 21.52
N GLY A 677 -10.83 -18.45 21.29
CA GLY A 677 -11.00 -17.32 22.20
C GLY A 677 -11.78 -17.66 23.47
N GLU A 678 -11.48 -16.98 24.58
CA GLU A 678 -12.19 -17.15 25.85
C GLU A 678 -13.56 -16.45 25.84
N SER A 679 -14.52 -17.03 26.57
CA SER A 679 -15.89 -16.52 26.71
C SER A 679 -16.49 -16.81 28.10
N PRO A 680 -17.46 -16.03 28.58
CA PRO A 680 -18.21 -16.31 29.80
C PRO A 680 -19.30 -17.39 29.65
N ASN A 681 -19.61 -17.83 28.42
CA ASN A 681 -20.60 -18.87 28.10
C ASN A 681 -19.92 -20.18 27.66
N ALA A 682 -19.18 -20.11 26.56
CA ALA A 682 -18.43 -21.18 25.91
C ALA A 682 -17.39 -20.51 24.97
N GLY A 683 -16.10 -20.73 25.25
CA GLY A 683 -15.04 -20.28 24.34
C GLY A 683 -15.02 -21.07 23.03
N GLY A 684 -14.32 -20.51 22.04
CA GLY A 684 -14.23 -21.10 20.70
C GLY A 684 -13.44 -22.40 20.67
N ASN A 685 -13.59 -23.14 19.59
CA ASN A 685 -12.79 -24.31 19.27
C ASN A 685 -11.35 -23.91 18.91
N GLY A 686 -10.39 -24.79 19.20
CA GLY A 686 -8.99 -24.59 18.78
C GLY A 686 -8.87 -24.73 17.26
N ILE A 687 -9.25 -25.91 16.76
CA ILE A 687 -9.40 -26.23 15.34
C ILE A 687 -10.80 -26.82 15.18
N ASP A 688 -11.54 -26.39 14.16
CA ASP A 688 -12.91 -26.80 13.85
C ASP A 688 -13.10 -27.08 12.35
N SER A 689 -14.03 -27.95 12.01
CA SER A 689 -14.26 -28.48 10.66
C SER A 689 -15.65 -29.11 10.54
N ASP A 690 -16.48 -28.59 9.64
CA ASP A 690 -17.76 -29.22 9.25
C ASP A 690 -17.53 -30.55 8.48
N GLY A 691 -16.35 -30.73 7.89
CA GLY A 691 -15.93 -31.95 7.18
C GLY A 691 -15.05 -32.92 7.99
N ASP A 692 -14.22 -33.68 7.27
CA ASP A 692 -13.22 -34.60 7.82
C ASP A 692 -11.92 -33.85 8.19
N ILE A 693 -11.14 -34.37 9.15
CA ILE A 693 -9.79 -33.84 9.47
C ILE A 693 -8.73 -34.92 9.25
N THR A 694 -7.82 -34.74 8.29
CA THR A 694 -6.68 -35.64 8.05
C THR A 694 -5.37 -35.07 8.60
N LEU A 695 -4.94 -35.55 9.76
CA LEU A 695 -3.61 -35.28 10.31
C LEU A 695 -2.62 -36.32 9.79
N GLY A 696 -1.95 -35.98 8.68
CA GLY A 696 -0.92 -36.77 8.02
C GLY A 696 0.41 -36.79 8.79
N THR A 697 1.53 -36.63 8.09
CA THR A 697 2.86 -36.50 8.73
C THR A 697 3.03 -35.19 9.50
N GLY A 698 2.19 -34.19 9.22
CA GLY A 698 2.12 -32.90 9.91
C GLY A 698 1.73 -33.00 11.38
N SER A 699 1.95 -31.94 12.15
CA SER A 699 1.57 -31.85 13.56
C SER A 699 0.52 -30.78 13.78
N ALA A 700 -0.60 -31.12 14.44
CA ALA A 700 -1.66 -30.20 14.82
C ALA A 700 -1.68 -29.93 16.33
N SER A 701 -1.93 -28.67 16.70
CA SER A 701 -2.06 -28.23 18.09
C SER A 701 -3.34 -27.40 18.29
N GLY A 702 -4.40 -28.04 18.79
CA GLY A 702 -5.68 -27.42 19.07
C GLY A 702 -5.89 -27.10 20.56
N THR A 703 -6.24 -25.86 20.89
CA THR A 703 -6.60 -25.44 22.25
C THR A 703 -7.90 -24.65 22.26
N GLY A 704 -8.96 -25.22 22.85
CA GLY A 704 -10.26 -24.55 22.99
C GLY A 704 -10.27 -23.48 24.07
N GLY A 705 -11.13 -22.48 23.89
CA GLY A 705 -11.40 -21.42 24.85
C GLY A 705 -12.09 -21.95 26.10
N ASN A 706 -11.40 -21.81 27.23
CA ASN A 706 -11.85 -22.11 28.60
C ASN A 706 -12.77 -23.33 28.81
N THR A 707 -14.06 -23.16 29.11
CA THR A 707 -15.02 -24.24 29.43
C THR A 707 -16.19 -24.21 28.45
N GLY A 708 -16.07 -25.00 27.39
CA GLY A 708 -17.06 -25.11 26.31
C GLY A 708 -16.37 -25.40 24.99
N GLY A 709 -15.30 -24.65 24.72
CA GLY A 709 -14.46 -24.82 23.54
C GLY A 709 -13.76 -26.17 23.48
N THR A 710 -13.79 -26.77 22.30
CA THR A 710 -13.13 -28.03 21.99
C THR A 710 -11.68 -27.78 21.58
N GLY A 711 -10.76 -28.70 21.90
CA GLY A 711 -9.38 -28.60 21.38
C GLY A 711 -9.32 -28.78 19.86
N ILE A 712 -9.87 -29.88 19.35
CA ILE A 712 -10.09 -30.14 17.92
C ILE A 712 -11.52 -30.72 17.75
N HIS A 713 -12.43 -30.00 17.10
CA HIS A 713 -13.76 -30.49 16.72
C HIS A 713 -13.75 -30.95 15.25
N MET A 714 -14.65 -31.85 14.89
CA MET A 714 -14.92 -32.28 13.51
C MET A 714 -16.31 -32.92 13.44
N ASP A 715 -17.18 -32.49 12.52
CA ASP A 715 -18.48 -33.16 12.34
C ASP A 715 -18.33 -34.48 11.55
N GLY A 716 -17.26 -34.61 10.75
CA GLY A 716 -16.86 -35.84 10.04
C GLY A 716 -15.91 -36.80 10.79
N ASP A 717 -15.15 -37.57 9.99
CA ASP A 717 -14.17 -38.56 10.44
C ASP A 717 -12.78 -37.92 10.67
N GLY A 718 -12.22 -38.11 11.87
CA GLY A 718 -10.86 -37.68 12.21
C GLY A 718 -9.80 -38.75 11.89
N THR A 719 -8.98 -38.55 10.87
CA THR A 719 -7.89 -39.46 10.50
C THR A 719 -6.54 -38.96 11.01
N ILE A 720 -5.77 -39.81 11.70
CA ILE A 720 -4.47 -39.48 12.29
C ILE A 720 -3.41 -40.50 11.81
N ALA A 721 -2.72 -40.13 10.72
CA ALA A 721 -1.76 -40.95 10.00
C ALA A 721 -0.28 -40.63 10.31
N GLY A 722 0.00 -39.65 11.18
CA GLY A 722 1.36 -39.30 11.58
C GLY A 722 1.43 -38.22 12.66
N GLY A 723 2.59 -37.55 12.77
CA GLY A 723 2.75 -36.35 13.59
C GLY A 723 2.81 -36.50 15.11
N ASN A 724 3.02 -35.35 15.76
CA ASN A 724 2.91 -35.14 17.20
C ASN A 724 1.73 -34.20 17.48
N ASN A 725 0.53 -34.76 17.62
CA ASN A 725 -0.70 -33.98 17.73
C ASN A 725 -1.07 -33.71 19.20
N THR A 726 -1.41 -32.47 19.52
CA THR A 726 -1.80 -32.03 20.87
C THR A 726 -3.16 -31.37 20.88
N ALA A 727 -4.03 -31.77 21.81
CA ALA A 727 -5.37 -31.20 21.91
C ALA A 727 -5.76 -30.93 23.37
N SER A 728 -6.32 -29.76 23.67
CA SER A 728 -6.83 -29.44 25.01
C SER A 728 -8.05 -28.54 24.97
N GLY A 729 -9.00 -28.76 25.87
CA GLY A 729 -10.33 -28.16 25.84
C GLY A 729 -11.31 -28.98 26.67
N SER A 730 -12.61 -28.69 26.54
CA SER A 730 -13.68 -29.39 27.26
C SER A 730 -14.85 -29.72 26.33
N PRO A 731 -14.69 -30.65 25.35
CA PRO A 731 -13.69 -31.74 25.31
C PRO A 731 -12.33 -31.37 24.70
N ALA A 732 -11.33 -32.24 24.86
CA ALA A 732 -10.06 -32.08 24.15
C ALA A 732 -10.21 -32.37 22.66
N ILE A 733 -11.00 -33.40 22.30
CA ILE A 733 -11.38 -33.73 20.92
C ILE A 733 -12.85 -34.16 20.94
N ASP A 734 -13.65 -33.69 20.00
CA ASP A 734 -14.99 -34.22 19.68
C ASP A 734 -15.03 -34.69 18.22
N SER A 735 -15.94 -35.60 17.88
CA SER A 735 -16.11 -36.08 16.50
C SER A 735 -17.50 -36.66 16.26
N GLY A 736 -18.14 -36.26 15.16
CA GLY A 736 -19.49 -36.69 14.79
C GLY A 736 -19.60 -38.15 14.34
N THR A 737 -18.61 -38.70 13.64
CA THR A 737 -18.67 -40.07 13.06
C THR A 737 -17.59 -41.04 13.55
N GLY A 738 -16.37 -40.60 13.80
CA GLY A 738 -15.29 -41.50 14.22
C GLY A 738 -13.89 -40.90 14.22
N ILE A 739 -12.96 -41.56 14.93
CA ILE A 739 -11.53 -41.23 14.93
C ILE A 739 -10.71 -42.48 14.55
N HIS A 740 -9.85 -42.37 13.55
CA HIS A 740 -8.98 -43.43 13.03
C HIS A 740 -7.49 -43.08 13.21
N VAL A 741 -6.71 -43.93 13.88
CA VAL A 741 -5.31 -43.64 14.24
C VAL A 741 -4.37 -44.73 13.71
N SER A 742 -3.61 -44.43 12.64
CA SER A 742 -2.84 -45.43 11.89
C SER A 742 -1.33 -45.39 12.11
N ASP A 743 -0.66 -44.23 12.23
CA ASP A 743 0.78 -44.19 12.59
C ASP A 743 1.20 -42.98 13.45
N GLY A 744 0.25 -42.09 13.78
CA GLY A 744 0.52 -40.86 14.54
C GLY A 744 0.59 -41.01 16.06
N THR A 745 0.95 -39.91 16.72
CA THR A 745 0.82 -39.77 18.17
C THR A 745 -0.10 -38.62 18.54
N THR A 746 -1.00 -38.85 19.51
CA THR A 746 -1.97 -37.84 19.97
C THR A 746 -1.95 -37.73 21.49
N SER A 747 -1.77 -36.53 22.01
CA SER A 747 -1.77 -36.23 23.45
C SER A 747 -2.92 -35.28 23.79
N THR A 748 -3.95 -35.79 24.47
CA THR A 748 -5.10 -35.01 24.92
C THR A 748 -4.94 -34.51 26.37
N LYS A 749 -5.43 -33.30 26.64
CA LYS A 749 -5.55 -32.73 27.99
C LYS A 749 -6.98 -32.24 28.21
N GLY A 750 -7.85 -33.22 28.39
CA GLY A 750 -9.31 -33.12 28.48
C GLY A 750 -9.91 -34.44 28.02
N ASP A 751 -11.22 -34.63 28.19
CA ASP A 751 -11.88 -35.87 27.76
C ASP A 751 -12.02 -35.89 26.22
N THR A 752 -11.97 -37.08 25.61
CA THR A 752 -12.33 -37.30 24.20
C THR A 752 -13.80 -37.69 24.11
N LYS A 753 -14.56 -37.04 23.21
CA LYS A 753 -15.88 -37.48 22.74
C LYS A 753 -15.74 -37.99 21.29
N THR A 754 -16.44 -39.08 20.98
CA THR A 754 -16.60 -39.66 19.62
C THR A 754 -17.53 -40.89 19.73
N PRO A 755 -18.34 -41.24 18.71
CA PRO A 755 -19.07 -42.50 18.70
C PRO A 755 -18.16 -43.72 18.42
N SER A 756 -16.98 -43.56 17.81
CA SER A 756 -16.06 -44.67 17.54
C SER A 756 -14.58 -44.27 17.45
N LEU A 757 -13.70 -45.10 18.03
CA LEU A 757 -12.23 -44.92 17.95
C LEU A 757 -11.59 -46.21 17.45
N ILE A 758 -10.84 -46.12 16.35
CA ILE A 758 -10.04 -47.21 15.77
C ILE A 758 -8.55 -46.85 15.86
N ILE A 759 -7.73 -47.80 16.30
CA ILE A 759 -6.27 -47.68 16.40
C ILE A 759 -5.65 -48.88 15.67
N ASP A 760 -5.00 -48.62 14.54
CA ASP A 760 -4.35 -49.63 13.68
C ASP A 760 -2.84 -49.35 13.45
N GLY A 761 -2.24 -48.54 14.32
CA GLY A 761 -0.80 -48.49 14.48
C GLY A 761 -0.30 -47.36 15.38
N GLY A 762 -0.93 -46.19 15.37
CA GLY A 762 -0.50 -45.05 16.20
C GLY A 762 -0.80 -45.18 17.71
N SER A 763 -0.44 -44.15 18.49
CA SER A 763 -0.65 -44.14 19.95
C SER A 763 -1.51 -42.96 20.41
N TYR A 764 -2.62 -43.26 21.08
CA TYR A 764 -3.62 -42.28 21.52
C TYR A 764 -3.64 -42.14 23.06
N GLY A 765 -3.15 -40.99 23.56
CA GLY A 765 -3.25 -40.49 24.93
C GLY A 765 -2.05 -40.78 25.86
N GLU A 766 -1.27 -39.74 26.20
CA GLU A 766 -0.85 -39.58 27.61
C GLU A 766 -2.12 -39.28 28.44
N VAL A 767 -2.24 -39.81 29.65
CA VAL A 767 -3.46 -39.61 30.48
C VAL A 767 -3.18 -38.64 31.64
N PRO A 768 -3.63 -37.37 31.57
CA PRO A 768 -3.46 -36.41 32.65
C PRO A 768 -4.63 -36.49 33.66
N SER A 769 -4.79 -37.64 34.32
CA SER A 769 -5.76 -37.90 35.41
C SER A 769 -7.27 -37.69 35.11
N GLY A 770 -7.65 -37.32 33.89
CA GLY A 770 -9.04 -37.21 33.41
C GLY A 770 -9.73 -38.55 33.12
N SER A 771 -11.02 -38.50 32.80
CA SER A 771 -11.88 -39.68 32.65
C SER A 771 -12.35 -39.83 31.21
N ASN A 772 -11.48 -40.32 30.31
CA ASN A 772 -11.82 -40.54 28.89
C ASN A 772 -13.16 -41.28 28.71
N VAL A 773 -14.23 -40.55 28.36
CA VAL A 773 -15.60 -41.07 28.20
C VAL A 773 -15.78 -41.68 26.81
N PHE A 774 -15.03 -42.75 26.52
CA PHE A 774 -15.26 -43.54 25.31
C PHE A 774 -16.62 -44.25 25.40
N ASN A 775 -17.61 -43.80 24.62
CA ASN A 775 -18.95 -44.40 24.55
C ASN A 775 -18.91 -45.90 24.19
N LEU A 776 -17.89 -46.33 23.44
CA LEU A 776 -17.56 -47.73 23.18
C LEU A 776 -16.05 -47.95 23.35
N PRO A 777 -15.59 -49.15 23.80
CA PRO A 777 -14.16 -49.44 23.87
C PRO A 777 -13.48 -49.33 22.49
N PRO A 778 -12.25 -48.78 22.39
CA PRO A 778 -11.53 -48.65 21.13
C PRO A 778 -11.35 -49.99 20.40
N LYS A 779 -11.21 -49.96 19.08
CA LYS A 779 -11.04 -51.15 18.22
C LYS A 779 -9.74 -51.07 17.41
N ASN A 780 -9.29 -52.17 16.81
CA ASN A 780 -8.36 -52.14 15.66
C ASN A 780 -9.13 -52.18 14.33
N ALA A 781 -8.44 -52.09 13.17
CA ALA A 781 -9.11 -52.12 11.87
C ALA A 781 -9.83 -53.47 11.57
N LYS A 782 -9.53 -54.52 12.32
CA LYS A 782 -10.24 -55.82 12.27
C LYS A 782 -11.52 -55.83 13.14
N GLY A 783 -11.86 -54.71 13.79
CA GLY A 783 -13.01 -54.57 14.68
C GLY A 783 -12.82 -55.17 16.09
N GLU A 784 -11.62 -55.66 16.44
CA GLU A 784 -11.37 -56.28 17.74
C GLU A 784 -11.29 -55.24 18.86
N ALA A 785 -12.09 -55.41 19.92
CA ALA A 785 -12.14 -54.47 21.02
C ALA A 785 -10.86 -54.48 21.89
N LEU A 786 -10.09 -53.39 21.82
CA LEU A 786 -8.84 -53.15 22.54
C LEU A 786 -9.07 -52.93 24.05
N LYS A 787 -7.99 -53.06 24.82
CA LYS A 787 -7.94 -52.86 26.27
C LYS A 787 -6.73 -52.01 26.62
N GLN A 788 -6.90 -51.05 27.52
CA GLN A 788 -5.79 -50.24 28.03
C GLN A 788 -4.92 -51.10 28.95
N ILE A 789 -3.61 -51.12 28.68
CA ILE A 789 -2.60 -51.82 29.46
C ILE A 789 -1.58 -50.80 29.95
N THR A 790 -1.43 -50.74 31.26
CA THR A 790 -0.50 -49.84 31.95
C THR A 790 0.77 -50.62 32.30
N ILE A 791 1.81 -50.45 31.50
CA ILE A 791 3.13 -51.04 31.71
C ILE A 791 3.86 -50.28 32.82
N ILE A 792 4.36 -51.01 33.82
CA ILE A 792 5.10 -50.47 34.96
C ILE A 792 6.47 -51.12 35.01
N LEU A 793 7.53 -50.30 34.86
CA LEU A 793 8.92 -50.75 34.84
C LEU A 793 9.56 -50.53 36.21
N GLU A 794 9.91 -51.61 36.90
CA GLU A 794 10.49 -51.55 38.24
C GLU A 794 11.82 -50.78 38.23
N GLY A 795 11.91 -49.74 39.06
CA GLY A 795 13.09 -48.88 39.17
C GLY A 795 13.30 -47.88 38.03
N ASN A 796 12.34 -47.73 37.10
CA ASN A 796 12.44 -46.75 35.99
C ASN A 796 11.09 -46.07 35.73
N SER A 797 10.79 -45.04 36.52
CA SER A 797 9.59 -44.20 36.43
C SER A 797 9.90 -42.77 35.96
N THR A 798 10.97 -42.58 35.18
CA THR A 798 11.39 -41.25 34.70
C THR A 798 10.58 -40.85 33.47
N PRO A 799 9.80 -39.75 33.50
CA PRO A 799 9.02 -39.30 32.33
C PRO A 799 9.88 -38.99 31.11
N GLY A 800 9.29 -39.12 29.92
CA GLY A 800 9.94 -38.86 28.62
C GLY A 800 10.98 -39.90 28.20
N LYS A 801 11.20 -40.98 28.96
CA LYS A 801 12.13 -42.05 28.56
C LYS A 801 11.49 -43.01 27.57
N LYS A 802 12.08 -43.11 26.36
CA LYS A 802 11.63 -44.08 25.34
C LYS A 802 11.65 -45.52 25.84
N VAL A 803 10.67 -46.30 25.41
CA VAL A 803 10.48 -47.72 25.73
C VAL A 803 10.37 -48.50 24.42
N VAL A 804 11.28 -49.44 24.19
CA VAL A 804 11.24 -50.35 23.04
C VAL A 804 10.71 -51.70 23.51
N LEU A 805 9.69 -52.23 22.85
CA LEU A 805 9.05 -53.50 23.18
C LEU A 805 8.56 -54.23 21.93
N THR A 806 8.21 -55.51 22.04
CA THR A 806 7.61 -56.29 20.94
C THR A 806 6.20 -56.70 21.31
N LEU A 807 5.26 -56.44 20.40
CA LEU A 807 3.85 -56.78 20.52
C LEU A 807 3.49 -57.87 19.50
N ILE A 808 2.74 -58.87 19.95
CA ILE A 808 2.41 -60.07 19.16
C ILE A 808 0.93 -60.41 19.37
N ASN A 809 0.23 -60.74 18.29
CA ASN A 809 -1.16 -61.18 18.28
C ASN A 809 -1.37 -62.56 18.92
N ALA A 810 -2.62 -62.92 19.19
CA ALA A 810 -2.97 -64.25 19.70
C ALA A 810 -2.62 -65.39 18.73
N ASP A 811 -2.50 -65.10 17.43
CA ASP A 811 -2.07 -66.04 16.37
C ASP A 811 -0.54 -66.18 16.23
N GLY A 812 0.24 -65.37 16.94
CA GLY A 812 1.72 -65.35 16.87
C GLY A 812 2.33 -64.39 15.85
N SER A 813 1.53 -63.70 15.03
CA SER A 813 1.99 -62.60 14.17
C SER A 813 2.38 -61.36 14.98
N ILE A 814 3.20 -60.47 14.41
CA ILE A 814 3.48 -59.16 15.04
C ILE A 814 2.19 -58.33 15.02
N TYR A 815 1.84 -57.71 16.15
CA TYR A 815 0.72 -56.77 16.19
C TYR A 815 1.18 -55.43 15.58
N PRO A 816 0.51 -54.90 14.52
CA PRO A 816 0.86 -53.60 13.94
C PRO A 816 0.54 -52.49 14.95
N TYR A 817 1.58 -52.06 15.65
CA TYR A 817 1.53 -51.00 16.65
C TYR A 817 2.89 -50.33 16.68
N ASN A 818 2.94 -49.04 16.38
CA ASN A 818 4.17 -48.27 16.31
C ASN A 818 4.76 -48.14 17.72
N THR A 819 5.91 -48.78 17.91
CA THR A 819 6.62 -48.81 19.19
C THR A 819 7.73 -47.77 19.28
N SER A 820 7.96 -46.99 18.22
CA SER A 820 9.11 -46.09 18.11
C SER A 820 8.99 -44.79 18.92
N HIS A 821 7.76 -44.36 19.22
CA HIS A 821 7.45 -43.13 19.97
C HIS A 821 7.04 -43.40 21.43
N LEU A 822 6.89 -44.66 21.85
CA LEU A 822 6.44 -44.99 23.22
C LEU A 822 7.42 -44.46 24.28
N VAL A 823 6.90 -43.69 25.23
CA VAL A 823 7.63 -43.11 26.36
C VAL A 823 6.95 -43.42 27.69
N ILE A 824 7.72 -43.41 28.78
CA ILE A 824 7.17 -43.31 30.13
C ILE A 824 6.52 -41.92 30.27
N GLY A 825 5.23 -41.90 30.65
CA GLY A 825 4.46 -40.67 30.82
C GLY A 825 4.73 -39.96 32.14
N LYS A 826 4.05 -38.84 32.33
CA LYS A 826 4.19 -37.96 33.52
C LYS A 826 3.80 -38.63 34.85
N ASP A 827 3.00 -39.70 34.82
CA ASP A 827 2.66 -40.54 35.98
C ASP A 827 3.73 -41.59 36.34
N GLY A 828 4.80 -41.68 35.54
CA GLY A 828 5.87 -42.67 35.70
C GLY A 828 5.53 -44.06 35.14
N LYS A 829 4.45 -44.21 34.36
CA LYS A 829 4.01 -45.46 33.72
C LYS A 829 3.96 -45.30 32.19
N LEU A 830 3.81 -46.40 31.45
CA LEU A 830 3.53 -46.37 30.00
C LEU A 830 2.13 -46.96 29.76
N HIS A 831 1.29 -46.29 28.98
CA HIS A 831 -0.05 -46.77 28.64
C HIS A 831 -0.12 -47.12 27.15
N ILE A 832 -0.67 -48.30 26.81
CA ILE A 832 -0.88 -48.76 25.44
C ILE A 832 -2.24 -49.47 25.28
N TRP A 833 -2.73 -49.57 24.04
CA TRP A 833 -4.02 -50.23 23.73
C TRP A 833 -3.78 -51.51 22.93
N LEU A 834 -4.31 -52.65 23.39
CA LEU A 834 -4.05 -53.97 22.81
C LEU A 834 -5.30 -54.88 22.78
N PRO A 835 -5.44 -55.77 21.78
CA PRO A 835 -6.53 -56.75 21.75
C PRO A 835 -6.33 -57.88 22.77
N LYS A 836 -7.44 -58.54 23.15
CA LYS A 836 -7.42 -59.70 24.06
C LYS A 836 -6.54 -60.82 23.50
N GLY A 837 -5.60 -61.31 24.30
CA GLY A 837 -4.67 -62.37 23.93
C GLY A 837 -3.35 -61.87 23.32
N ALA A 838 -3.21 -60.56 23.06
CA ALA A 838 -1.93 -59.99 22.66
C ALA A 838 -0.83 -60.21 23.71
N VAL A 839 0.42 -60.34 23.27
CA VAL A 839 1.58 -60.65 24.10
C VAL A 839 2.62 -59.53 24.01
N ILE A 840 2.89 -58.90 25.15
CA ILE A 840 3.94 -57.90 25.33
C ILE A 840 5.22 -58.62 25.77
N LYS A 841 6.34 -58.40 25.08
CA LYS A 841 7.66 -58.99 25.46
C LYS A 841 8.83 -58.09 25.02
N ASN A 842 10.06 -58.56 25.27
CA ASN A 842 11.32 -57.91 24.83
C ASN A 842 11.51 -56.46 25.31
N ILE A 843 10.91 -56.08 26.44
CA ILE A 843 10.86 -54.68 26.88
C ILE A 843 12.23 -54.17 27.28
N SER A 844 12.56 -52.97 26.83
CA SER A 844 13.72 -52.21 27.27
C SER A 844 13.47 -50.71 27.29
N SER A 845 14.13 -50.00 28.19
CA SER A 845 14.08 -48.53 28.26
C SER A 845 15.41 -48.03 28.80
N ASN A 846 15.95 -46.95 28.20
CA ASN A 846 17.25 -46.37 28.57
C ASN A 846 18.40 -47.41 28.67
N GLY A 847 18.41 -48.40 27.76
CA GLY A 847 19.38 -49.51 27.73
C GLY A 847 19.11 -50.66 28.72
N ILE A 848 18.26 -50.45 29.75
CA ILE A 848 17.86 -51.47 30.72
C ILE A 848 16.87 -52.43 30.04
N LYS A 849 17.08 -53.75 30.18
CA LYS A 849 16.20 -54.79 29.64
C LYS A 849 15.39 -55.47 30.75
N TYR A 850 14.09 -55.57 30.56
CA TYR A 850 13.14 -56.13 31.52
C TYR A 850 12.67 -57.52 31.04
N PRO A 851 13.14 -58.62 31.66
CA PRO A 851 12.76 -59.95 31.22
C PRO A 851 11.32 -60.29 31.64
N GLY A 852 10.51 -60.70 30.67
CA GLY A 852 9.16 -61.18 30.94
C GLY A 852 8.33 -61.28 29.68
N LYS A 853 7.09 -61.76 29.85
CA LYS A 853 6.01 -61.53 28.91
C LYS A 853 4.72 -61.26 29.68
N TYR A 854 3.89 -60.35 29.18
CA TYR A 854 2.53 -60.14 29.66
C TYR A 854 1.54 -60.58 28.58
N VAL A 855 0.40 -61.15 28.96
CA VAL A 855 -0.66 -61.58 28.03
C VAL A 855 -1.93 -60.82 28.39
N VAL A 856 -2.49 -60.11 27.42
CA VAL A 856 -3.65 -59.24 27.63
C VAL A 856 -4.90 -60.07 27.90
N THR A 857 -5.49 -59.88 29.09
CA THR A 857 -6.74 -60.53 29.49
C THR A 857 -7.96 -59.74 29.00
N SER A 858 -9.17 -60.09 29.44
CA SER A 858 -10.42 -59.44 28.99
C SER A 858 -10.78 -58.13 29.72
N LYS A 859 -10.08 -57.76 30.80
CA LYS A 859 -10.38 -56.55 31.60
C LYS A 859 -9.83 -55.28 30.94
N ASN A 860 -10.41 -54.11 31.22
CA ASN A 860 -9.75 -52.84 30.89
C ASN A 860 -8.76 -52.43 32.00
N ASN A 861 -7.89 -51.46 31.72
CA ASN A 861 -6.95 -50.84 32.66
C ASN A 861 -6.10 -51.88 33.42
N GLN A 862 -5.47 -52.80 32.69
CA GLN A 862 -4.66 -53.87 33.27
C GLN A 862 -3.23 -53.38 33.56
N GLU A 863 -2.75 -53.51 34.80
CA GLU A 863 -1.35 -53.21 35.12
C GLU A 863 -0.41 -54.38 34.77
N ALA A 864 0.55 -54.12 33.90
CA ALA A 864 1.57 -55.06 33.44
C ALA A 864 2.92 -54.71 34.08
N TYR A 865 3.19 -55.31 35.24
CA TYR A 865 4.43 -55.11 36.01
C TYR A 865 5.60 -55.90 35.42
N PHE A 866 6.68 -55.21 35.06
CA PHE A 866 7.93 -55.82 34.61
C PHE A 866 9.08 -55.47 35.56
N LYS A 867 9.64 -56.52 36.16
CA LYS A 867 10.69 -56.42 37.18
C LYS A 867 12.09 -56.39 36.56
N LEU A 868 13.05 -55.83 37.28
CA LEU A 868 14.46 -55.98 36.93
C LEU A 868 14.88 -57.45 37.12
N LYS A 869 15.81 -57.94 36.30
CA LYS A 869 16.38 -59.26 36.55
C LYS A 869 17.21 -59.19 37.82
N GLY A 870 16.75 -59.84 38.89
CA GLY A 870 17.55 -60.00 40.10
C GLY A 870 18.88 -60.68 39.78
N ASN A 871 19.98 -60.09 40.24
CA ASN A 871 21.23 -60.83 40.37
C ASN A 871 21.07 -61.80 41.54
N ASP A 872 21.13 -63.11 41.25
CA ASP A 872 21.22 -64.13 42.30
C ASP A 872 22.56 -63.97 43.05
N ILE A 873 22.54 -63.21 44.15
CA ILE A 873 23.69 -63.09 45.04
C ILE A 873 23.88 -64.44 45.75
N LYS A 874 24.69 -65.31 45.14
CA LYS A 874 25.19 -66.53 45.77
C LYS A 874 25.97 -66.17 47.03
N VAL A 875 25.32 -66.32 48.19
CA VAL A 875 25.99 -66.33 49.49
C VAL A 875 27.03 -67.46 49.47
N THR A 876 28.30 -67.09 49.56
CA THR A 876 29.41 -68.05 49.68
C THR A 876 29.75 -68.17 51.17
N PRO A 877 29.65 -69.37 51.79
CA PRO A 877 29.88 -69.51 53.23
C PRO A 877 31.31 -69.20 53.65
N GLY A 878 31.48 -68.39 54.70
CA GLY A 878 32.77 -68.18 55.35
C GLY A 878 33.23 -69.41 56.15
N LYS A 879 34.55 -69.63 56.24
CA LYS A 879 35.13 -70.64 57.14
C LYS A 879 35.04 -70.19 58.61
N PRO A 880 34.93 -71.13 59.57
CA PRO A 880 34.64 -70.79 60.96
C PRO A 880 35.87 -70.39 61.77
N SER A 881 35.70 -69.42 62.68
CA SER A 881 36.48 -69.30 63.91
C SER A 881 35.69 -69.94 65.06
N LYS A 882 36.37 -70.72 65.90
CA LYS A 882 35.85 -71.09 67.23
C LYS A 882 36.25 -69.99 68.22
N GLU A 883 35.34 -69.57 69.08
CA GLU A 883 35.47 -69.70 70.55
C GLU A 883 34.30 -69.03 71.27
N ASP A 884 33.66 -69.78 72.17
CA ASP A 884 32.71 -69.32 73.18
C ASP A 884 33.47 -69.00 74.49
N PRO A 885 32.84 -68.38 75.50
CA PRO A 885 31.99 -67.18 75.47
C PRO A 885 32.39 -66.19 76.60
N LYS A 886 31.75 -65.01 76.72
CA LYS A 886 31.34 -64.46 78.04
C LYS A 886 30.46 -63.19 78.06
N GLU A 887 29.43 -63.29 78.91
CA GLU A 887 28.87 -62.30 79.86
C GLU A 887 28.35 -60.90 79.44
N HIS A 888 27.23 -60.56 80.11
CA HIS A 888 26.49 -59.30 80.05
C HIS A 888 27.28 -58.09 80.58
N LYS A 889 27.11 -56.88 79.98
CA LYS A 889 26.33 -55.76 80.60
C LYS A 889 26.25 -54.45 79.78
N VAL A 890 25.03 -53.92 79.67
CA VAL A 890 24.58 -52.55 80.06
C VAL A 890 25.45 -51.32 79.66
N ILE A 891 24.93 -50.54 78.69
CA ILE A 891 24.84 -49.05 78.54
C ILE A 891 25.33 -48.12 79.68
N PRO A 892 25.65 -46.80 79.46
CA PRO A 892 25.58 -45.96 78.24
C PRO A 892 26.96 -45.27 77.92
N THR A 893 27.22 -44.02 77.46
CA THR A 893 26.45 -42.77 77.20
C THR A 893 27.18 -41.76 76.26
N ASP A 894 26.40 -40.95 75.53
CA ASP A 894 26.54 -39.51 75.19
C ASP A 894 27.82 -38.77 74.69
N THR A 895 27.58 -38.01 73.59
CA THR A 895 27.99 -36.60 73.30
C THR A 895 29.35 -36.18 72.70
N ASN A 896 29.20 -35.39 71.62
CA ASN A 896 29.88 -34.13 71.26
C ASN A 896 31.31 -34.03 70.66
N SER A 897 31.31 -33.42 69.45
CA SER A 897 32.19 -32.34 68.94
C SER A 897 33.70 -32.54 68.70
N LYS A 898 34.10 -32.28 67.42
CA LYS A 898 35.19 -31.41 66.93
C LYS A 898 36.50 -31.33 67.75
N ASP A 899 37.68 -31.54 67.18
CA ASP A 899 38.32 -30.72 66.13
C ASP A 899 39.64 -31.37 65.61
N GLY A 900 40.40 -30.73 64.71
CA GLY A 900 41.88 -30.84 64.75
C GLY A 900 42.67 -31.42 63.55
N ARG A 901 42.85 -30.61 62.50
CA ARG A 901 44.06 -30.43 61.65
C ARG A 901 45.03 -31.59 61.27
N LEU A 902 45.16 -31.77 59.95
CA LEU A 902 46.36 -32.06 59.10
C LEU A 902 47.73 -31.53 59.63
N PRO A 903 48.91 -32.13 59.30
CA PRO A 903 49.54 -31.97 57.95
C PRO A 903 50.52 -33.05 57.36
N ARG A 904 50.35 -33.29 56.04
CA ARG A 904 51.31 -33.32 54.88
C ARG A 904 52.82 -33.72 55.00
N THR A 905 53.34 -34.28 53.88
CA THR A 905 54.74 -34.69 53.49
C THR A 905 55.17 -36.10 53.96
N GLY A 906 56.00 -36.90 53.26
CA GLY A 906 56.65 -36.82 51.93
C GLY A 906 57.92 -37.71 51.88
N ASP A 907 58.52 -38.21 50.79
CA ASP A 907 58.22 -38.31 49.33
C ASP A 907 59.19 -39.38 48.68
N LYS A 908 59.25 -39.53 47.33
CA LYS A 908 60.10 -40.46 46.49
C LYS A 908 59.54 -41.90 46.27
N GLU A 909 59.90 -42.70 45.24
CA GLU A 909 60.90 -42.63 44.15
C GLU A 909 60.29 -42.74 42.71
N SER A 910 61.13 -42.90 41.67
CA SER A 910 60.80 -42.83 40.22
C SER A 910 61.42 -43.98 39.41
N THR A 911 60.74 -44.49 38.37
CA THR A 911 61.37 -44.88 37.07
C THR A 911 60.36 -45.22 35.95
N VAL A 912 60.85 -45.28 34.71
CA VAL A 912 60.14 -45.49 33.41
C VAL A 912 61.03 -46.46 32.56
N PRO A 913 60.48 -47.45 31.81
CA PRO A 913 60.59 -47.42 30.33
C PRO A 913 59.46 -48.17 29.55
N THR A 914 59.72 -48.53 28.27
CA THR A 914 58.75 -48.48 27.15
C THR A 914 58.90 -49.64 26.13
N MET A 915 57.85 -49.91 25.31
CA MET A 915 57.90 -50.53 23.95
C MET A 915 58.26 -52.06 23.90
N ILE A 916 58.13 -52.89 22.85
CA ILE A 916 57.88 -52.88 21.36
C ILE A 916 56.86 -54.03 21.04
N GLY A 917 56.06 -54.13 19.96
CA GLY A 917 55.90 -53.45 18.66
C GLY A 917 54.48 -53.72 18.07
N SER A 918 54.18 -54.18 16.84
CA SER A 918 54.85 -54.37 15.51
C SER A 918 53.98 -55.33 14.66
N LEU A 919 53.94 -55.44 13.31
CA LEU A 919 54.30 -54.63 12.11
C LEU A 919 54.10 -55.51 10.85
N LEU A 920 53.57 -54.95 9.73
CA LEU A 920 53.71 -55.29 8.28
C LEU A 920 52.74 -54.33 7.49
N PHE A 921 52.57 -54.26 6.16
CA PHE A 921 53.42 -54.11 4.95
C PHE A 921 52.48 -53.92 3.73
N LEU A 922 52.82 -53.33 2.57
CA LEU A 922 53.93 -52.44 2.10
C LEU A 922 53.49 -51.80 0.75
N LEU A 923 54.25 -50.83 0.21
CA LEU A 923 54.10 -50.15 -1.11
C LEU A 923 52.93 -49.13 -1.19
N GLY A 924 53.00 -48.00 -1.91
CA GLY A 924 54.01 -47.43 -2.82
C GLY A 924 53.38 -47.07 -4.19
N SER A 925 53.58 -45.91 -4.83
CA SER A 925 54.65 -44.89 -4.74
C SER A 925 54.17 -43.48 -5.17
N TYR A 926 55.09 -42.52 -5.34
CA TYR A 926 54.88 -41.08 -5.53
C TYR A 926 55.39 -40.60 -6.90
N TYR A 927 54.68 -39.71 -7.65
CA TYR A 927 55.29 -38.73 -8.58
C TYR A 927 54.32 -37.64 -9.10
N ILE A 928 54.87 -36.62 -9.77
CA ILE A 928 54.21 -35.39 -10.28
C ILE A 928 54.43 -35.26 -11.80
N VAL A 929 53.46 -34.73 -12.58
CA VAL A 929 53.67 -33.77 -13.72
C VAL A 929 52.35 -33.36 -14.42
N ARG A 930 52.34 -32.16 -15.03
CA ARG A 930 51.24 -31.53 -15.80
C ARG A 930 51.02 -32.10 -17.22
N LYS A 931 49.89 -31.69 -17.80
CA LYS A 931 49.42 -31.77 -19.22
C LYS A 931 48.64 -33.06 -19.56
N LYS A 932 47.61 -32.99 -20.40
CA LYS A 932 47.00 -31.80 -21.04
C LYS A 932 45.86 -31.22 -20.22
#